data_AF-A0A958LGP3-F1
#
_entry.id   AF-A0A958LGP3-F1
#
_cell.length_a   1.000
_cell.length_b   1.000
_cell.length_c   1.000
_cell.angle_alpha   90.00
_cell.angle_beta   90.00
_cell.angle_gamma   90.00
#
_symmetry.space_group_name_H-M   'P 1'
#
loop_
_entity.id
_entity.type
_entity.pdbx_description
1 polymer ?
#
loop_
_entity_poly.entity_id
_entity_poly.type
_entity_poly.pdbx_seq_one_letter_code
_entity_poly.pdbx_strand_id
1 'polypeptide(L)'
;MKRHASSLLIIVSLTASQQAYSMTCAELFESTAQKARNTVARVTGRPELRVKAAKRFVPELMAAQFQAEMTSLLLKRYPELKWLTGAVDATPEGRVASTKDKSPSEAFFGEKHIEFDRSVTGIFLLKWILTGNYEAFTAPQKGAAKMTKENFAHLKQYTESILSSPESVDAMITYMVINDLGKIRSIVSEVQSRTGLRDVDHDNILLVALERHPEISPSFQRLPRHTQQIMVRGLQASFNIGQFLQGENVPASLTGLKGLDKESLDFYLLHAIADIGGAAGHVTSNGSIVMSNPTYEGFKSGVRAIEGLNRGRTEVEVYNDFLADKGRPFGLQIENPKDRVITRLVAMLRASDAETVNQIREVFDSLPKNVQAILLKEMNLNGVNDGFATLLYYSPATLANLIGALKEARPDSHFKDGLAMGLTTLAEVYQHGRIMLKGREGDGVFTVLISAVAEAAKSPEKLDNSRIDLKPVENDAEAVLLERTPINSANFPRIDSLSQIPGKKVGVIGIGGGSDGVQAAQLSLLLKNSGKDIPFVISVRTAKTESQGAGNRSGEARTIENHGGEIAEGVFRVLPESQGSGRFLENIPASEVNMFLVIDTLDGKLAQKIQAVIKHVGGSDTVIGVDTGGDALFSMSGSQGINKSKSTPDQDLRVLSSLSELKGVSVMSGIIATGVDTPLNAEAVLQSARASYYELSRNETDTVLERYHAWDMTGNNDRRFGKTPLTWQLALTGQRGLQVIGLPTRVVTDSTNPWNPFMRVDDSMAGIFFMNLEGHIEAISK
;
A
#
# COMPACT_ATOMS: atom_id res chain seq x y z
N MET A 1 -34.89 58.14 -4.58
CA MET A 1 -36.11 57.32 -4.42
C MET A 1 -36.52 56.74 -5.78
N LYS A 2 -36.89 55.46 -5.83
CA LYS A 2 -37.26 54.63 -6.99
C LYS A 2 -36.11 54.17 -7.90
N ARG A 3 -35.54 53.00 -7.57
CA ARG A 3 -35.17 51.87 -8.48
C ARG A 3 -34.31 50.87 -7.68
N HIS A 4 -34.94 50.02 -6.86
CA HIS A 4 -34.39 48.76 -6.34
C HIS A 4 -35.48 47.98 -5.59
N ALA A 5 -36.53 47.55 -6.30
CA ALA A 5 -37.60 46.75 -5.69
C ALA A 5 -38.24 45.70 -6.63
N SER A 6 -37.56 45.30 -7.71
CA SER A 6 -38.13 44.37 -8.69
C SER A 6 -37.30 43.10 -8.94
N SER A 7 -36.22 42.88 -8.19
CA SER A 7 -35.34 41.71 -8.34
C SER A 7 -35.39 40.74 -7.17
N LEU A 8 -36.13 41.05 -6.09
CA LEU A 8 -36.23 40.19 -4.90
C LEU A 8 -37.48 39.29 -4.87
N LEU A 9 -38.47 39.52 -5.75
CA LEU A 9 -39.74 38.77 -5.72
C LEU A 9 -39.78 37.53 -6.64
N ILE A 10 -38.76 37.32 -7.49
CA ILE A 10 -38.71 36.16 -8.41
C ILE A 10 -37.88 35.01 -7.83
N ILE A 11 -36.95 35.28 -6.90
CA ILE A 11 -36.08 34.26 -6.29
C ILE A 11 -36.79 33.49 -5.14
N VAL A 12 -37.80 34.10 -4.51
CA VAL A 12 -38.56 33.47 -3.40
C VAL A 12 -39.66 32.52 -3.91
N SER A 13 -40.20 32.72 -5.12
CA SER A 13 -41.19 31.79 -5.70
C SER A 13 -40.59 30.56 -6.39
N LEU A 14 -39.35 30.62 -6.87
CA LEU A 14 -38.66 29.46 -7.48
C LEU A 14 -38.07 28.50 -6.44
N THR A 15 -37.66 29.01 -5.28
CA THR A 15 -37.16 28.19 -4.16
C THR A 15 -38.31 27.47 -3.44
N ALA A 16 -39.46 28.12 -3.25
CA ALA A 16 -40.64 27.49 -2.66
C ALA A 16 -41.27 26.41 -3.58
N SER A 17 -41.22 26.57 -4.91
CA SER A 17 -41.73 25.54 -5.83
C SER A 17 -40.79 24.33 -5.95
N GLN A 18 -39.47 24.52 -5.86
CA GLN A 18 -38.50 23.40 -5.83
C GLN A 18 -38.55 22.63 -4.50
N GLN A 19 -38.76 23.31 -3.37
CA GLN A 19 -38.91 22.65 -2.06
C GLN A 19 -40.26 21.94 -1.93
N ALA A 20 -41.34 22.50 -2.50
CA ALA A 20 -42.63 21.82 -2.55
C ALA A 20 -42.63 20.61 -3.51
N TYR A 21 -41.89 20.65 -4.62
CA TYR A 21 -41.70 19.50 -5.53
C TYR A 21 -40.78 18.42 -4.92
N SER A 22 -39.76 18.80 -4.15
CA SER A 22 -38.87 17.83 -3.49
C SER A 22 -39.52 17.16 -2.27
N MET A 23 -40.34 17.89 -1.51
CA MET A 23 -41.12 17.32 -0.40
C MET A 23 -42.23 16.40 -0.89
N THR A 24 -42.97 16.76 -1.95
CA THR A 24 -44.00 15.87 -2.51
C THR A 24 -43.41 14.62 -3.14
N CYS A 25 -42.23 14.69 -3.76
CA CYS A 25 -41.49 13.50 -4.20
C CYS A 25 -41.05 12.62 -3.02
N ALA A 26 -40.52 13.19 -1.93
CA ALA A 26 -40.11 12.44 -0.75
C ALA A 26 -41.30 11.75 -0.04
N GLU A 27 -42.43 12.44 0.12
CA GLU A 27 -43.65 11.87 0.71
C GLU A 27 -44.32 10.84 -0.20
N LEU A 28 -44.31 11.03 -1.53
CA LEU A 28 -44.69 9.97 -2.48
C LEU A 28 -43.70 8.79 -2.42
N PHE A 29 -42.42 9.03 -2.20
CA PHE A 29 -41.38 8.00 -2.09
C PHE A 29 -41.59 7.14 -0.84
N GLU A 30 -41.87 7.77 0.30
CA GLU A 30 -42.12 7.11 1.57
C GLU A 30 -43.45 6.33 1.54
N SER A 31 -44.49 6.92 0.94
CA SER A 31 -45.78 6.27 0.69
C SER A 31 -45.66 5.07 -0.26
N THR A 32 -44.86 5.17 -1.32
CA THR A 32 -44.65 4.11 -2.30
C THR A 32 -43.74 3.02 -1.75
N ALA A 33 -42.69 3.38 -1.01
CA ALA A 33 -41.82 2.43 -0.30
C ALA A 33 -42.59 1.70 0.80
N GLN A 34 -43.47 2.38 1.54
CA GLN A 34 -44.32 1.75 2.56
C GLN A 34 -45.39 0.86 1.94
N LYS A 35 -46.00 1.26 0.81
CA LYS A 35 -46.91 0.38 0.04
C LYS A 35 -46.17 -0.81 -0.58
N ALA A 36 -44.95 -0.63 -1.05
CA ALA A 36 -44.09 -1.71 -1.54
C ALA A 36 -43.71 -2.66 -0.39
N ARG A 37 -43.28 -2.15 0.77
CA ARG A 37 -43.03 -2.94 2.00
C ARG A 37 -44.26 -3.73 2.43
N ASN A 38 -45.44 -3.11 2.41
CA ASN A 38 -46.70 -3.77 2.78
C ASN A 38 -47.15 -4.83 1.75
N THR A 39 -46.91 -4.58 0.45
CA THR A 39 -47.23 -5.52 -0.62
C THR A 39 -46.24 -6.69 -0.63
N VAL A 40 -44.96 -6.40 -0.43
CA VAL A 40 -43.89 -7.39 -0.26
C VAL A 40 -44.18 -8.22 0.99
N ALA A 41 -44.49 -7.63 2.14
CA ALA A 41 -44.88 -8.36 3.37
C ALA A 41 -46.07 -9.31 3.16
N ARG A 42 -47.03 -8.93 2.31
CA ARG A 42 -48.22 -9.75 2.00
C ARG A 42 -47.93 -10.88 0.99
N VAL A 43 -46.95 -10.69 0.11
CA VAL A 43 -46.46 -11.68 -0.87
C VAL A 43 -45.39 -12.60 -0.26
N THR A 44 -44.58 -12.12 0.69
CA THR A 44 -43.53 -12.86 1.36
C THR A 44 -44.07 -13.89 2.36
N GLY A 45 -45.29 -13.74 2.88
CA GLY A 45 -45.89 -14.70 3.80
C GLY A 45 -46.31 -16.05 3.18
N ARG A 46 -46.33 -16.22 1.85
CA ARG A 46 -46.79 -17.44 1.18
C ARG A 46 -45.83 -17.94 0.09
N PRO A 47 -45.18 -19.11 0.25
CA PRO A 47 -44.20 -19.66 -0.70
C PRO A 47 -44.70 -19.75 -2.16
N GLU A 48 -45.97 -20.10 -2.35
CA GLU A 48 -46.58 -20.31 -3.67
C GLU A 48 -46.65 -19.03 -4.52
N LEU A 49 -46.84 -17.87 -3.89
CA LEU A 49 -46.92 -16.57 -4.59
C LEU A 49 -45.54 -16.09 -5.07
N ARG A 50 -44.47 -16.45 -4.35
CA ARG A 50 -43.08 -16.13 -4.72
C ARG A 50 -42.69 -16.84 -6.02
N VAL A 51 -42.97 -18.14 -6.10
CA VAL A 51 -42.72 -19.00 -7.27
C VAL A 51 -43.49 -18.51 -8.49
N LYS A 52 -44.78 -18.19 -8.34
CA LYS A 52 -45.61 -17.71 -9.45
C LYS A 52 -45.11 -16.38 -10.04
N ALA A 53 -44.51 -15.51 -9.23
CA ALA A 53 -43.96 -14.24 -9.68
C ALA A 53 -42.67 -14.40 -10.51
N ALA A 54 -41.74 -15.26 -10.08
CA ALA A 54 -40.52 -15.56 -10.83
C ALA A 54 -40.82 -16.22 -12.19
N LYS A 55 -41.74 -17.19 -12.20
CA LYS A 55 -42.23 -17.85 -13.43
C LYS A 55 -42.90 -16.92 -14.45
N ARG A 56 -43.32 -15.72 -14.02
CA ARG A 56 -43.86 -14.69 -14.92
C ARG A 56 -42.78 -13.71 -15.37
N PHE A 57 -41.99 -13.20 -14.42
CA PHE A 57 -41.00 -12.14 -14.68
C PHE A 57 -39.88 -12.59 -15.62
N VAL A 58 -39.30 -13.78 -15.39
CA VAL A 58 -38.13 -14.21 -16.18
C VAL A 58 -38.46 -14.40 -17.65
N PRO A 59 -39.56 -15.08 -18.05
CA PRO A 59 -39.94 -15.12 -19.46
C PRO A 59 -40.17 -13.74 -20.09
N GLU A 60 -40.77 -12.80 -19.35
CA GLU A 60 -40.97 -11.41 -19.80
C GLU A 60 -39.64 -10.69 -20.04
N LEU A 61 -38.69 -10.84 -19.11
CA LEU A 61 -37.32 -10.30 -19.26
C LEU A 61 -36.58 -10.93 -20.45
N MET A 62 -36.70 -12.25 -20.65
CA MET A 62 -36.04 -12.95 -21.76
C MET A 62 -36.62 -12.56 -23.12
N ALA A 63 -37.92 -12.25 -23.18
CA ALA A 63 -38.61 -11.83 -24.40
C ALA A 63 -38.36 -10.35 -24.78
N ALA A 64 -38.02 -9.49 -23.81
CA ALA A 64 -37.77 -8.07 -24.03
C ALA A 64 -36.67 -7.84 -25.08
N GLN A 65 -36.92 -6.97 -26.06
CA GLN A 65 -35.99 -6.77 -27.19
C GLN A 65 -35.06 -5.57 -26.99
N PHE A 66 -35.51 -4.56 -26.25
CA PHE A 66 -34.80 -3.30 -26.08
C PHE A 66 -34.23 -3.16 -24.66
N GLN A 67 -33.05 -2.54 -24.55
CA GLN A 67 -32.43 -2.27 -23.24
C GLN A 67 -33.34 -1.46 -22.32
N ALA A 68 -34.06 -0.48 -22.86
CA ALA A 68 -34.96 0.32 -22.06
C ALA A 68 -36.12 -0.50 -21.47
N GLU A 69 -36.70 -1.41 -22.25
CA GLU A 69 -37.73 -2.32 -21.77
C GLU A 69 -37.18 -3.21 -20.64
N MET A 70 -35.99 -3.79 -20.83
CA MET A 70 -35.32 -4.60 -19.81
C MET A 70 -35.04 -3.80 -18.53
N THR A 71 -34.47 -2.61 -18.62
CA THR A 71 -34.20 -1.73 -17.47
C THR A 71 -35.47 -1.39 -16.70
N SER A 72 -36.57 -1.10 -17.41
CA SER A 72 -37.87 -0.81 -16.79
C SER A 72 -38.41 -2.01 -16.02
N LEU A 73 -38.33 -3.22 -16.60
CA LEU A 73 -38.72 -4.46 -15.93
C LEU A 73 -37.86 -4.71 -14.67
N LEU A 74 -36.55 -4.48 -14.76
CA LEU A 74 -35.62 -4.65 -13.64
C LEU A 74 -35.92 -3.66 -12.51
N LEU A 75 -36.05 -2.36 -12.80
CA LEU A 75 -36.37 -1.33 -11.81
C LEU A 75 -37.71 -1.56 -11.10
N LYS A 76 -38.67 -2.19 -11.78
CA LYS A 76 -39.97 -2.56 -11.20
C LYS A 76 -39.86 -3.75 -10.26
N ARG A 77 -38.97 -4.70 -10.55
CA ARG A 77 -38.81 -5.96 -9.80
C ARG A 77 -37.82 -5.83 -8.64
N TYR A 78 -36.75 -5.06 -8.84
CA TYR A 78 -35.61 -4.90 -7.94
C TYR A 78 -35.48 -3.43 -7.52
N PRO A 79 -36.20 -2.99 -6.47
CA PRO A 79 -36.16 -1.59 -6.03
C PRO A 79 -34.76 -1.13 -5.63
N GLU A 80 -33.91 -2.04 -5.17
CA GLU A 80 -32.54 -1.77 -4.74
C GLU A 80 -31.64 -1.25 -5.87
N LEU A 81 -31.95 -1.52 -7.14
CA LEU A 81 -31.19 -0.96 -8.27
C LEU A 81 -31.17 0.57 -8.24
N LYS A 82 -32.22 1.22 -7.72
CA LYS A 82 -32.22 2.69 -7.58
C LYS A 82 -31.20 3.19 -6.57
N TRP A 83 -30.72 2.34 -5.65
CA TRP A 83 -29.71 2.75 -4.68
C TRP A 83 -28.31 2.82 -5.30
N LEU A 84 -28.08 2.11 -6.41
CA LEU A 84 -26.84 2.15 -7.17
C LEU A 84 -26.62 3.46 -7.94
N THR A 85 -27.56 4.41 -7.84
CA THR A 85 -27.38 5.80 -8.32
C THR A 85 -26.72 6.70 -7.26
N GLY A 86 -26.51 6.19 -6.04
CA GLY A 86 -25.90 6.91 -4.92
C GLY A 86 -24.38 7.11 -5.07
N ALA A 87 -23.82 7.94 -4.19
CA ALA A 87 -22.37 8.15 -4.14
C ALA A 87 -21.65 6.89 -3.64
N VAL A 88 -20.53 6.56 -4.29
CA VAL A 88 -19.67 5.43 -3.98
C VAL A 88 -18.32 5.86 -3.42
N ASP A 89 -17.66 4.97 -2.70
CA ASP A 89 -16.22 5.09 -2.45
C ASP A 89 -15.48 4.72 -3.75
N ALA A 90 -14.67 5.65 -4.25
CA ALA A 90 -14.26 5.69 -5.66
C ALA A 90 -13.45 4.46 -6.12
N THR A 91 -13.82 3.85 -7.25
CA THR A 91 -12.98 2.89 -7.99
C THR A 91 -12.09 3.64 -9.01
N PRO A 92 -10.75 3.54 -8.94
CA PRO A 92 -9.84 4.33 -9.77
C PRO A 92 -9.59 3.79 -11.19
N GLU A 93 -10.58 3.14 -11.83
CA GLU A 93 -10.38 2.55 -13.16
C GLU A 93 -10.30 3.59 -14.30
N GLY A 94 -9.47 3.27 -15.30
CA GLY A 94 -9.08 4.16 -16.39
C GLY A 94 -10.23 4.57 -17.31
N ARG A 95 -10.16 5.82 -17.80
CA ARG A 95 -11.10 6.39 -18.77
C ARG A 95 -11.03 5.63 -20.09
N VAL A 96 -11.96 4.70 -20.34
CA VAL A 96 -12.25 4.28 -21.71
C VAL A 96 -13.17 5.34 -22.31
N ALA A 97 -12.83 5.82 -23.52
CA ALA A 97 -13.59 6.86 -24.20
C ALA A 97 -15.08 6.45 -24.33
N SER A 98 -15.99 7.37 -23.95
CA SER A 98 -17.42 7.11 -24.03
C SER A 98 -17.85 6.83 -25.46
N THR A 99 -18.72 5.85 -25.63
CA THR A 99 -19.44 5.66 -26.89
C THR A 99 -20.45 6.80 -27.09
N LYS A 100 -20.95 7.00 -28.33
CA LYS A 100 -21.96 8.02 -28.65
C LYS A 100 -23.36 7.69 -28.11
N ASP A 101 -23.58 6.46 -27.67
CA ASP A 101 -24.88 5.98 -27.19
C ASP A 101 -25.04 6.29 -25.70
N LYS A 102 -26.26 6.67 -25.30
CA LYS A 102 -26.58 6.89 -23.88
C LYS A 102 -26.48 5.58 -23.11
N SER A 103 -25.81 5.60 -21.96
CA SER A 103 -25.84 4.49 -21.01
C SER A 103 -27.27 4.22 -20.47
N PRO A 104 -27.53 3.04 -19.89
CA PRO A 104 -28.84 2.73 -19.30
C PRO A 104 -29.30 3.77 -18.27
N SER A 105 -28.41 4.24 -17.41
CA SER A 105 -28.71 5.29 -16.44
C SER A 105 -29.03 6.64 -17.10
N GLU A 106 -28.24 7.08 -18.09
CA GLU A 106 -28.50 8.32 -18.82
C GLU A 106 -29.84 8.28 -19.58
N ALA A 107 -30.25 7.10 -20.05
CA ALA A 107 -31.53 6.92 -20.71
C ALA A 107 -32.73 7.02 -19.75
N PHE A 108 -32.57 6.61 -18.48
CA PHE A 108 -33.66 6.54 -17.50
C PHE A 108 -33.70 7.70 -16.51
N PHE A 109 -32.54 8.14 -16.03
CA PHE A 109 -32.38 9.17 -15.00
C PHE A 109 -31.89 10.50 -15.57
N GLY A 110 -31.43 10.52 -16.82
CA GLY A 110 -30.91 11.72 -17.48
C GLY A 110 -29.45 12.05 -17.13
N GLU A 111 -28.83 11.28 -16.24
CA GLU A 111 -27.43 11.39 -15.86
C GLU A 111 -26.79 10.00 -15.73
N LYS A 112 -25.46 9.96 -15.71
CA LYS A 112 -24.68 8.72 -15.71
C LYS A 112 -24.41 8.23 -14.29
N HIS A 113 -24.78 6.99 -14.01
CA HIS A 113 -24.52 6.32 -12.74
C HIS A 113 -23.72 5.05 -12.99
N ILE A 114 -22.41 5.09 -12.67
CA ILE A 114 -21.45 4.06 -13.05
C ILE A 114 -21.81 2.67 -12.50
N GLU A 115 -22.10 2.56 -11.21
CA GLU A 115 -22.44 1.25 -10.60
C GLU A 115 -23.76 0.70 -11.14
N PHE A 116 -24.78 1.55 -11.28
CA PHE A 116 -26.03 1.16 -11.93
C PHE A 116 -25.80 0.57 -13.33
N ASP A 117 -25.00 1.25 -14.16
CA ASP A 117 -24.73 0.81 -15.53
C ASP A 117 -23.94 -0.50 -15.57
N ARG A 118 -23.00 -0.70 -14.63
CA ARG A 118 -22.22 -1.93 -14.49
C ARG A 118 -23.13 -3.12 -14.17
N SER A 119 -23.94 -3.02 -13.10
CA SER A 119 -24.78 -4.13 -12.63
C SER A 119 -25.88 -4.46 -13.65
N VAL A 120 -26.54 -3.44 -14.23
CA VAL A 120 -27.58 -3.65 -15.26
C VAL A 120 -27.01 -4.27 -16.53
N THR A 121 -25.82 -3.83 -16.96
CA THR A 121 -25.15 -4.45 -18.12
C THR A 121 -24.82 -5.91 -17.82
N GLY A 122 -24.32 -6.23 -16.63
CA GLY A 122 -24.12 -7.62 -16.21
C GLY A 122 -25.40 -8.47 -16.35
N ILE A 123 -26.55 -7.94 -15.96
CA ILE A 123 -27.84 -8.63 -16.10
C ILE A 123 -28.22 -8.83 -17.58
N PHE A 124 -27.92 -7.87 -18.46
CA PHE A 124 -28.10 -8.03 -19.91
C PHE A 124 -27.22 -9.14 -20.47
N LEU A 125 -25.97 -9.24 -20.00
CA LEU A 125 -25.07 -10.33 -20.40
C LEU A 125 -25.65 -11.69 -20.03
N LEU A 126 -26.17 -11.83 -18.82
CA LEU A 126 -26.81 -13.07 -18.37
C LEU A 126 -27.96 -13.48 -19.30
N LYS A 127 -28.80 -12.53 -19.69
CA LYS A 127 -29.87 -12.77 -20.68
C LYS A 127 -29.30 -13.22 -22.02
N TRP A 128 -28.29 -12.53 -22.55
CA TRP A 128 -27.72 -12.90 -23.86
C TRP A 128 -27.07 -14.28 -23.85
N ILE A 129 -26.43 -14.66 -22.75
CA ILE A 129 -25.89 -16.01 -22.56
C ILE A 129 -27.02 -17.04 -22.59
N LEU A 130 -28.05 -16.87 -21.74
CA LEU A 130 -29.18 -17.80 -21.63
C LEU A 130 -29.98 -17.93 -22.94
N THR A 131 -30.13 -16.84 -23.68
CA THR A 131 -30.83 -16.82 -24.99
C THR A 131 -29.94 -17.23 -26.16
N GLY A 132 -28.64 -17.47 -25.93
CA GLY A 132 -27.69 -17.82 -26.98
C GLY A 132 -27.38 -16.68 -27.96
N ASN A 133 -27.62 -15.43 -27.58
CA ASN A 133 -27.42 -14.25 -28.42
C ASN A 133 -25.95 -13.79 -28.44
N TYR A 134 -25.12 -14.57 -29.13
CA TYR A 134 -23.68 -14.32 -29.31
C TYR A 134 -23.39 -12.95 -29.94
N GLU A 135 -24.18 -12.53 -30.93
CA GLU A 135 -23.93 -11.27 -31.64
C GLU A 135 -24.15 -10.06 -30.73
N ALA A 136 -25.20 -10.05 -29.90
CA ALA A 136 -25.40 -9.00 -28.92
C ALA A 136 -24.33 -9.03 -27.82
N PHE A 137 -23.95 -10.23 -27.35
CA PHE A 137 -22.91 -10.37 -26.32
C PHE A 137 -21.56 -9.80 -26.78
N THR A 138 -21.19 -10.03 -28.05
CA THR A 138 -19.87 -9.69 -28.59
C THR A 138 -19.83 -8.45 -29.46
N ALA A 139 -20.94 -7.70 -29.58
CA ALA A 139 -21.03 -6.53 -30.46
C ALA A 139 -19.89 -5.50 -30.29
N PRO A 140 -19.41 -5.15 -29.07
CA PRO A 140 -18.33 -4.19 -28.91
C PRO A 140 -16.93 -4.80 -29.11
N GLN A 141 -16.81 -6.12 -29.23
CA GLN A 141 -15.53 -6.82 -29.32
C GLN A 141 -15.01 -6.89 -30.76
N LYS A 142 -13.69 -6.72 -30.95
CA LYS A 142 -13.04 -6.67 -32.27
C LYS A 142 -11.78 -7.53 -32.32
N GLY A 143 -11.41 -7.93 -33.54
CA GLY A 143 -10.13 -8.59 -33.83
C GLY A 143 -9.95 -9.94 -33.13
N ALA A 144 -8.69 -10.30 -32.88
CA ALA A 144 -8.31 -11.59 -32.31
C ALA A 144 -8.74 -11.79 -30.84
N ALA A 145 -9.11 -10.72 -30.13
CA ALA A 145 -9.57 -10.80 -28.74
C ALA A 145 -11.07 -11.14 -28.63
N LYS A 146 -11.84 -11.07 -29.73
CA LYS A 146 -13.28 -11.36 -29.73
C LYS A 146 -13.54 -12.79 -29.24
N MET A 147 -14.47 -12.95 -28.30
CA MET A 147 -14.96 -14.23 -27.78
C MET A 147 -15.28 -15.18 -28.94
N THR A 148 -14.77 -16.39 -28.91
CA THR A 148 -15.09 -17.39 -29.95
C THR A 148 -16.49 -17.97 -29.73
N LYS A 149 -17.12 -18.48 -30.80
CA LYS A 149 -18.45 -19.09 -30.70
C LYS A 149 -18.43 -20.34 -29.82
N GLU A 150 -17.34 -21.09 -29.88
CA GLU A 150 -17.07 -22.28 -29.09
C GLU A 150 -17.04 -21.95 -27.60
N ASN A 151 -16.28 -20.92 -27.22
CA ASN A 151 -16.22 -20.48 -25.83
C ASN A 151 -17.53 -19.87 -25.34
N PHE A 152 -18.24 -19.14 -26.19
CA PHE A 152 -19.58 -18.64 -25.85
C PHE A 152 -20.58 -19.79 -25.64
N ALA A 153 -20.53 -20.84 -26.47
CA ALA A 153 -21.36 -22.02 -26.29
C ALA A 153 -21.03 -22.75 -24.97
N HIS A 154 -19.74 -22.87 -24.64
CA HIS A 154 -19.32 -23.40 -23.34
C HIS A 154 -19.83 -22.54 -22.17
N LEU A 155 -19.75 -21.21 -22.29
CA LEU A 155 -20.25 -20.28 -21.27
C LEU A 155 -21.75 -20.45 -21.07
N LYS A 156 -22.51 -20.54 -22.17
CA LYS A 156 -23.94 -20.82 -22.13
C LYS A 156 -24.24 -22.14 -21.42
N GLN A 157 -23.55 -23.22 -21.77
CA GLN A 157 -23.74 -24.52 -21.13
C GLN A 157 -23.42 -24.47 -19.63
N TYR A 158 -22.34 -23.80 -19.25
CA TYR A 158 -21.97 -23.60 -17.85
C TYR A 158 -23.06 -22.82 -17.10
N THR A 159 -23.54 -21.71 -17.67
CA THR A 159 -24.63 -20.92 -17.08
C THR A 159 -25.94 -21.70 -16.96
N GLU A 160 -26.34 -22.47 -17.98
CA GLU A 160 -27.55 -23.29 -17.97
C GLU A 160 -27.47 -24.45 -16.96
N SER A 161 -26.26 -24.96 -16.68
CA SER A 161 -26.07 -26.01 -15.69
C SER A 161 -26.33 -25.53 -14.24
N ILE A 162 -26.16 -24.22 -14.00
CA ILE A 162 -26.37 -23.56 -12.71
C ILE A 162 -27.78 -22.96 -12.64
N LEU A 163 -28.23 -22.32 -13.73
CA LEU A 163 -29.50 -21.61 -13.80
C LEU A 163 -30.56 -22.41 -14.57
N SER A 164 -30.94 -23.55 -14.02
CA SER A 164 -31.86 -24.51 -14.66
C SER A 164 -33.35 -24.11 -14.60
N SER A 165 -33.70 -23.05 -13.86
CA SER A 165 -35.08 -22.64 -13.63
C SER A 165 -35.28 -21.11 -13.61
N PRO A 166 -36.48 -20.59 -13.90
CA PRO A 166 -36.81 -19.18 -13.71
C PRO A 166 -36.48 -18.67 -12.30
N GLU A 167 -36.65 -19.50 -11.28
CA GLU A 167 -36.36 -19.18 -9.90
C GLU A 167 -34.85 -18.99 -9.67
N SER A 168 -34.01 -19.86 -10.21
CA SER A 168 -32.55 -19.69 -10.14
C SER A 168 -32.05 -18.45 -10.89
N VAL A 169 -32.69 -18.08 -12.01
CA VAL A 169 -32.37 -16.84 -12.74
C VAL A 169 -32.77 -15.60 -11.93
N ASP A 170 -33.98 -15.58 -11.36
CA ASP A 170 -34.46 -14.50 -10.49
C ASP A 170 -33.57 -14.36 -9.22
N ALA A 171 -33.08 -15.49 -8.70
CA ALA A 171 -32.08 -15.51 -7.64
C ALA A 171 -30.74 -14.90 -8.09
N MET A 172 -30.19 -15.31 -9.22
CA MET A 172 -28.90 -14.77 -9.72
C MET A 172 -28.99 -13.26 -9.96
N ILE A 173 -30.08 -12.79 -10.57
CA ILE A 173 -30.29 -11.35 -10.75
C ILE A 173 -30.40 -10.64 -9.39
N THR A 174 -31.08 -11.24 -8.41
CA THR A 174 -31.10 -10.70 -7.04
C THR A 174 -29.68 -10.56 -6.49
N TYR A 175 -28.84 -11.59 -6.66
CA TYR A 175 -27.46 -11.56 -6.18
C TYR A 175 -26.64 -10.43 -6.83
N MET A 176 -26.73 -10.30 -8.15
CA MET A 176 -26.07 -9.21 -8.89
C MET A 176 -26.50 -7.82 -8.44
N VAL A 177 -27.78 -7.64 -8.07
CA VAL A 177 -28.28 -6.34 -7.59
C VAL A 177 -27.76 -6.03 -6.19
N ILE A 178 -27.75 -7.02 -5.29
CA ILE A 178 -27.41 -6.78 -3.88
C ILE A 178 -25.90 -6.69 -3.65
N ASN A 179 -25.08 -7.36 -4.46
CA ASN A 179 -23.63 -7.42 -4.27
C ASN A 179 -22.99 -6.01 -4.30
N ASP A 180 -23.44 -5.15 -5.21
CA ASP A 180 -22.91 -3.78 -5.32
C ASP A 180 -23.46 -2.81 -4.27
N LEU A 181 -24.45 -3.20 -3.47
CA LEU A 181 -25.00 -2.34 -2.41
C LEU A 181 -23.98 -2.06 -1.29
N GLY A 182 -23.04 -2.99 -1.05
CA GLY A 182 -21.95 -2.80 -0.10
C GLY A 182 -21.06 -1.58 -0.41
N LYS A 183 -21.04 -1.10 -1.67
CA LYS A 183 -20.21 0.03 -2.12
C LYS A 183 -20.89 1.39 -1.97
N ILE A 184 -22.19 1.42 -1.67
CA ILE A 184 -22.99 2.64 -1.64
C ILE A 184 -22.92 3.27 -0.25
N ARG A 185 -22.38 4.50 -0.15
CA ARG A 185 -22.11 5.17 1.13
C ARG A 185 -23.33 5.27 2.06
N SER A 186 -24.50 5.54 1.50
CA SER A 186 -25.73 5.65 2.30
C SER A 186 -26.15 4.31 2.92
N ILE A 187 -25.94 3.21 2.20
CA ILE A 187 -26.23 1.86 2.70
C ILE A 187 -25.20 1.46 3.74
N VAL A 188 -23.92 1.68 3.45
CA VAL A 188 -22.83 1.44 4.42
C VAL A 188 -23.10 2.20 5.70
N SER A 189 -23.39 3.50 5.62
CA SER A 189 -23.70 4.34 6.79
C SER A 189 -24.92 3.82 7.56
N GLU A 190 -25.97 3.40 6.85
CA GLU A 190 -27.18 2.84 7.47
C GLU A 190 -26.86 1.53 8.22
N VAL A 191 -26.13 0.61 7.59
CA VAL A 191 -25.73 -0.67 8.20
C VAL A 191 -24.79 -0.44 9.39
N GLN A 192 -23.80 0.44 9.26
CA GLN A 192 -22.89 0.80 10.34
C GLN A 192 -23.63 1.43 11.52
N SER A 193 -24.61 2.31 11.26
CA SER A 193 -25.41 2.93 12.31
C SER A 193 -26.27 1.93 13.10
N ARG A 194 -26.72 0.85 12.44
CA ARG A 194 -27.55 -0.19 13.06
C ARG A 194 -26.73 -1.26 13.77
N THR A 195 -25.52 -1.56 13.28
CA THR A 195 -24.72 -2.71 13.74
C THR A 195 -23.52 -2.33 14.59
N GLY A 196 -23.04 -1.08 14.51
CA GLY A 196 -21.84 -0.60 15.18
C GLY A 196 -20.51 -1.06 14.56
N LEU A 197 -20.53 -1.82 13.46
CA LEU A 197 -19.33 -2.30 12.77
C LEU A 197 -18.67 -1.20 11.94
N ARG A 198 -17.33 -1.22 11.81
CA ARG A 198 -16.54 -0.30 10.97
C ARG A 198 -15.49 -1.09 10.20
N ASP A 199 -15.90 -1.68 9.08
CA ASP A 199 -15.03 -2.50 8.24
C ASP A 199 -14.63 -1.77 6.94
N VAL A 200 -13.48 -2.12 6.38
CA VAL A 200 -13.03 -1.75 5.03
C VAL A 200 -13.60 -2.65 3.96
N ASP A 201 -13.93 -3.90 4.30
CA ASP A 201 -14.53 -4.83 3.35
C ASP A 201 -16.03 -4.60 3.26
N HIS A 202 -16.44 -3.98 2.16
CA HIS A 202 -17.83 -3.73 1.81
C HIS A 202 -18.66 -5.02 1.73
N ASP A 203 -18.05 -6.15 1.37
CA ASP A 203 -18.74 -7.43 1.28
C ASP A 203 -19.08 -7.96 2.68
N ASN A 204 -18.24 -7.69 3.70
CA ASN A 204 -18.56 -8.05 5.08
C ASN A 204 -19.69 -7.18 5.65
N ILE A 205 -19.73 -5.89 5.33
CA ILE A 205 -20.84 -5.00 5.71
C ILE A 205 -22.14 -5.51 5.08
N LEU A 206 -22.11 -5.85 3.80
CA LEU A 206 -23.27 -6.43 3.10
C LEU A 206 -23.68 -7.77 3.70
N LEU A 207 -22.74 -8.67 3.98
CA LEU A 207 -22.99 -9.95 4.61
C LEU A 207 -23.75 -9.79 5.93
N VAL A 208 -23.25 -8.93 6.82
CA VAL A 208 -23.91 -8.67 8.11
C VAL A 208 -25.30 -8.06 7.91
N ALA A 209 -25.46 -7.16 6.93
CA ALA A 209 -26.76 -6.59 6.59
C ALA A 209 -27.75 -7.68 6.16
N LEU A 210 -27.36 -8.59 5.27
CA LEU A 210 -28.23 -9.65 4.77
C LEU A 210 -28.56 -10.70 5.84
N GLU A 211 -27.62 -11.01 6.74
CA GLU A 211 -27.84 -11.97 7.83
C GLU A 211 -28.71 -11.43 8.96
N ARG A 212 -28.47 -10.18 9.38
CA ARG A 212 -29.12 -9.60 10.58
C ARG A 212 -30.31 -8.71 10.25
N HIS A 213 -30.31 -8.10 9.07
CA HIS A 213 -31.29 -7.11 8.63
C HIS A 213 -31.77 -7.36 7.18
N PRO A 214 -32.26 -8.57 6.84
CA PRO A 214 -32.66 -8.90 5.47
C PRO A 214 -33.76 -7.98 4.91
N GLU A 215 -34.51 -7.26 5.74
CA GLU A 215 -35.48 -6.25 5.32
C GLU A 215 -34.87 -5.06 4.56
N ILE A 216 -33.55 -4.85 4.67
CA ILE A 216 -32.81 -3.83 3.90
C ILE A 216 -32.81 -4.18 2.41
N SER A 217 -32.86 -5.47 2.05
CA SER A 217 -33.02 -5.92 0.66
C SER A 217 -34.32 -6.72 0.49
N PRO A 218 -35.43 -6.05 0.11
CA PRO A 218 -36.69 -6.72 -0.21
C PRO A 218 -36.55 -7.85 -1.24
N SER A 219 -35.64 -7.71 -2.20
CA SER A 219 -35.36 -8.71 -3.24
C SER A 219 -34.66 -9.94 -2.69
N PHE A 220 -33.76 -9.79 -1.72
CA PHE A 220 -33.17 -10.93 -1.01
C PHE A 220 -34.19 -11.59 -0.06
N GLN A 221 -34.91 -10.80 0.73
CA GLN A 221 -35.86 -11.28 1.74
C GLN A 221 -36.98 -12.15 1.13
N ARG A 222 -37.39 -11.86 -0.12
CA ARG A 222 -38.42 -12.63 -0.84
C ARG A 222 -37.95 -13.99 -1.35
N LEU A 223 -36.65 -14.27 -1.39
CA LEU A 223 -36.15 -15.57 -1.85
C LEU A 223 -36.40 -16.70 -0.83
N PRO A 224 -36.45 -17.97 -1.25
CA PRO A 224 -36.45 -19.10 -0.33
C PRO A 224 -35.21 -19.09 0.57
N ARG A 225 -35.33 -19.59 1.81
CA ARG A 225 -34.22 -19.63 2.78
C ARG A 225 -32.98 -20.36 2.26
N HIS A 226 -33.18 -21.46 1.55
CA HIS A 226 -32.07 -22.21 0.94
C HIS A 226 -31.29 -21.35 -0.07
N THR A 227 -31.98 -20.61 -0.93
CA THR A 227 -31.37 -19.68 -1.89
C THR A 227 -30.66 -18.50 -1.22
N GLN A 228 -31.24 -17.98 -0.13
CA GLN A 228 -30.58 -16.97 0.69
C GLN A 228 -29.26 -17.49 1.26
N GLN A 229 -29.26 -18.73 1.76
CA GLN A 229 -28.06 -19.38 2.31
C GLN A 229 -26.97 -19.59 1.24
N ILE A 230 -27.33 -19.97 0.01
CA ILE A 230 -26.38 -20.08 -1.13
C ILE A 230 -25.63 -18.75 -1.33
N MET A 231 -26.36 -17.63 -1.38
CA MET A 231 -25.75 -16.30 -1.57
C MET A 231 -24.90 -15.88 -0.38
N VAL A 232 -25.41 -16.07 0.84
CA VAL A 232 -24.70 -15.74 2.09
C VAL A 232 -23.39 -16.52 2.18
N ARG A 233 -23.39 -17.82 1.86
CA ARG A 233 -22.18 -18.64 1.84
C ARG A 233 -21.17 -18.18 0.78
N GLY A 234 -21.64 -17.75 -0.39
CA GLY A 234 -20.80 -17.16 -1.42
C GLY A 234 -20.12 -15.86 -0.96
N LEU A 235 -20.85 -14.98 -0.27
CA LEU A 235 -20.31 -13.74 0.32
C LEU A 235 -19.34 -14.01 1.48
N GLN A 236 -19.63 -15.03 2.31
CA GLN A 236 -18.76 -15.47 3.41
C GLN A 236 -17.41 -16.03 2.94
N ALA A 237 -17.29 -16.38 1.66
CA ALA A 237 -16.06 -16.98 1.15
C ALA A 237 -14.88 -15.99 1.07
N SER A 238 -15.12 -14.68 1.24
CA SER A 238 -14.09 -13.61 1.28
C SER A 238 -12.98 -13.81 0.24
N PHE A 239 -13.37 -14.19 -0.97
CA PHE A 239 -12.49 -14.49 -2.09
C PHE A 239 -12.87 -13.60 -3.26
N ASN A 240 -11.87 -13.10 -3.99
CA ASN A 240 -12.08 -12.34 -5.22
C ASN A 240 -11.45 -13.09 -6.39
N ILE A 241 -12.29 -13.66 -7.25
CA ILE A 241 -11.81 -14.39 -8.43
C ILE A 241 -11.13 -13.47 -9.44
N GLY A 242 -11.52 -12.19 -9.56
CA GLY A 242 -10.86 -11.24 -10.44
C GLY A 242 -9.37 -11.08 -10.08
N GLN A 243 -9.08 -10.93 -8.79
CA GLN A 243 -7.72 -10.88 -8.26
C GLN A 243 -6.96 -12.20 -8.47
N PHE A 244 -7.63 -13.36 -8.30
CA PHE A 244 -7.04 -14.67 -8.58
C PHE A 244 -6.63 -14.81 -10.05
N LEU A 245 -7.53 -14.47 -10.98
CA LEU A 245 -7.27 -14.55 -12.42
C LEU A 245 -6.15 -13.61 -12.89
N GLN A 246 -5.91 -12.53 -12.15
CA GLN A 246 -4.83 -11.58 -12.39
C GLN A 246 -3.54 -11.92 -11.64
N GLY A 247 -3.49 -13.01 -10.87
CA GLY A 247 -2.30 -13.39 -10.09
C GLY A 247 -1.99 -12.46 -8.91
N GLU A 248 -2.96 -11.64 -8.51
CA GLU A 248 -2.87 -10.68 -7.40
C GLU A 248 -3.08 -11.36 -6.05
N ASN A 249 -4.03 -12.30 -5.97
CA ASN A 249 -4.24 -13.12 -4.77
C ASN A 249 -3.00 -13.89 -4.35
N VAL A 250 -2.96 -14.27 -3.08
CA VAL A 250 -2.00 -15.23 -2.53
C VAL A 250 -2.73 -16.57 -2.31
N PRO A 251 -2.01 -17.70 -2.20
CA PRO A 251 -2.64 -18.99 -1.88
C PRO A 251 -3.63 -18.93 -0.71
N ALA A 252 -3.30 -18.27 0.39
CA ALA A 252 -4.18 -18.14 1.55
C ALA A 252 -5.54 -17.50 1.25
N SER A 253 -5.67 -16.71 0.19
CA SER A 253 -6.96 -16.17 -0.27
C SER A 253 -7.96 -17.28 -0.61
N LEU A 254 -7.49 -18.47 -1.01
CA LEU A 254 -8.35 -19.62 -1.31
C LEU A 254 -8.94 -20.28 -0.05
N THR A 255 -8.45 -19.94 1.15
CA THR A 255 -8.91 -20.54 2.41
C THR A 255 -10.41 -20.34 2.61
N GLY A 256 -10.94 -19.17 2.25
CA GLY A 256 -12.37 -18.87 2.39
C GLY A 256 -13.29 -19.70 1.49
N LEU A 257 -12.74 -20.36 0.45
CA LEU A 257 -13.48 -21.31 -0.38
C LEU A 257 -13.51 -22.72 0.21
N LYS A 258 -12.71 -23.03 1.25
CA LYS A 258 -12.69 -24.36 1.86
C LYS A 258 -14.02 -24.66 2.55
N GLY A 259 -14.60 -25.81 2.23
CA GLY A 259 -15.86 -26.26 2.81
C GLY A 259 -17.10 -25.59 2.21
N LEU A 260 -16.93 -24.71 1.22
CA LEU A 260 -18.03 -24.20 0.42
C LEU A 260 -18.60 -25.33 -0.43
N ASP A 261 -19.90 -25.58 -0.33
CA ASP A 261 -20.55 -26.60 -1.15
C ASP A 261 -20.55 -26.19 -2.64
N LYS A 262 -20.61 -27.19 -3.52
CA LYS A 262 -20.50 -27.00 -4.97
C LYS A 262 -21.55 -26.01 -5.51
N GLU A 263 -22.78 -26.07 -5.01
CA GLU A 263 -23.87 -25.22 -5.47
C GLU A 263 -23.59 -23.75 -5.15
N SER A 264 -23.17 -23.45 -3.91
CA SER A 264 -22.77 -22.12 -3.49
C SER A 264 -21.56 -21.58 -4.25
N LEU A 265 -20.55 -22.44 -4.48
CA LEU A 265 -19.36 -22.08 -5.26
C LEU A 265 -19.73 -21.75 -6.72
N ASP A 266 -20.47 -22.64 -7.39
CA ASP A 266 -20.89 -22.44 -8.78
C ASP A 266 -21.69 -21.14 -8.92
N PHE A 267 -22.59 -20.87 -7.98
CA PHE A 267 -23.42 -19.67 -7.96
C PHE A 267 -22.57 -18.40 -7.78
N TYR A 268 -21.61 -18.40 -6.85
CA TYR A 268 -20.64 -17.32 -6.67
C TYR A 268 -19.79 -17.09 -7.93
N LEU A 269 -19.26 -18.16 -8.53
CA LEU A 269 -18.41 -18.08 -9.72
C LEU A 269 -19.18 -17.53 -10.94
N LEU A 270 -20.43 -17.94 -11.13
CA LEU A 270 -21.27 -17.42 -12.21
C LEU A 270 -21.65 -15.95 -11.99
N HIS A 271 -21.95 -15.55 -10.75
CA HIS A 271 -22.11 -14.15 -10.39
C HIS A 271 -20.89 -13.33 -10.81
N ALA A 272 -19.69 -13.80 -10.48
CA ALA A 272 -18.45 -13.11 -10.83
C ALA A 272 -18.20 -13.00 -12.35
N ILE A 273 -18.61 -14.00 -13.16
CA ILE A 273 -18.57 -13.87 -14.63
C ILE A 273 -19.41 -12.66 -15.07
N ALA A 274 -20.63 -12.56 -14.55
CA ALA A 274 -21.56 -11.53 -14.95
C ALA A 274 -21.09 -10.14 -14.49
N ASP A 275 -20.52 -10.04 -13.29
CA ASP A 275 -19.91 -8.83 -12.75
C ASP A 275 -18.68 -8.37 -13.56
N ILE A 276 -17.70 -9.27 -13.79
CA ILE A 276 -16.53 -8.98 -14.62
C ILE A 276 -16.94 -8.57 -16.03
N GLY A 277 -17.90 -9.28 -16.62
CA GLY A 277 -18.41 -8.95 -17.96
C GLY A 277 -19.07 -7.58 -18.01
N GLY A 278 -19.76 -7.18 -16.94
CA GLY A 278 -20.48 -5.92 -16.80
C GLY A 278 -19.63 -4.72 -16.37
N ALA A 279 -18.39 -4.92 -15.94
CA ALA A 279 -17.52 -3.88 -15.35
C ALA A 279 -17.34 -2.61 -16.23
N ALA A 280 -17.44 -2.74 -17.55
CA ALA A 280 -17.38 -1.62 -18.49
C ALA A 280 -18.75 -1.13 -19.00
N GLY A 281 -19.85 -1.47 -18.31
CA GLY A 281 -21.22 -1.13 -18.70
C GLY A 281 -21.46 0.38 -18.83
N HIS A 282 -20.78 1.17 -18.01
CA HIS A 282 -20.79 2.63 -18.08
C HIS A 282 -20.11 3.18 -19.35
N VAL A 283 -19.29 2.39 -20.04
CA VAL A 283 -18.65 2.77 -21.31
C VAL A 283 -19.47 2.26 -22.49
N THR A 284 -19.89 1.00 -22.41
CA THR A 284 -20.65 0.30 -23.44
C THR A 284 -21.61 -0.68 -22.78
N SER A 285 -22.92 -0.49 -22.99
CA SER A 285 -23.95 -1.39 -22.48
C SER A 285 -24.44 -2.39 -23.52
N ASN A 286 -24.03 -2.25 -24.79
CA ASN A 286 -24.51 -3.04 -25.94
C ASN A 286 -23.78 -4.38 -26.15
N GLY A 287 -23.20 -4.96 -25.09
CA GLY A 287 -22.37 -6.16 -25.14
C GLY A 287 -21.35 -6.15 -24.01
N SER A 288 -20.53 -7.18 -23.90
CA SER A 288 -19.36 -7.14 -23.00
C SER A 288 -18.11 -6.83 -23.79
N ILE A 289 -17.39 -5.76 -23.46
CA ILE A 289 -16.03 -5.54 -23.96
C ILE A 289 -14.97 -6.25 -23.10
N VAL A 290 -15.31 -6.55 -21.83
CA VAL A 290 -14.37 -7.12 -20.85
C VAL A 290 -14.30 -8.64 -20.93
N MET A 291 -15.45 -9.32 -21.10
CA MET A 291 -15.53 -10.77 -21.23
C MET A 291 -15.16 -11.21 -22.65
N SER A 292 -13.90 -10.95 -22.99
CA SER A 292 -13.23 -11.31 -24.24
C SER A 292 -12.80 -12.79 -24.25
N ASN A 293 -12.31 -13.31 -25.38
CA ASN A 293 -11.83 -14.69 -25.45
C ASN A 293 -10.69 -14.97 -24.44
N PRO A 294 -9.64 -14.14 -24.35
CA PRO A 294 -8.59 -14.33 -23.34
C PRO A 294 -9.11 -14.27 -21.89
N THR A 295 -10.04 -13.37 -21.60
CA THR A 295 -10.65 -13.24 -20.25
C THR A 295 -11.35 -14.54 -19.86
N TYR A 296 -12.17 -15.09 -20.76
CA TYR A 296 -12.94 -16.29 -20.47
C TYR A 296 -12.08 -17.56 -20.45
N GLU A 297 -11.05 -17.67 -21.29
CA GLU A 297 -10.05 -18.74 -21.15
C GLU A 297 -9.35 -18.69 -19.80
N GLY A 298 -9.00 -17.49 -19.33
CA GLY A 298 -8.49 -17.28 -17.98
C GLY A 298 -9.47 -17.78 -16.92
N PHE A 299 -10.74 -17.41 -17.02
CA PHE A 299 -11.78 -17.86 -16.11
C PHE A 299 -11.91 -19.40 -16.09
N LYS A 300 -11.97 -20.07 -17.25
CA LYS A 300 -12.03 -21.55 -17.31
C LYS A 300 -10.85 -22.21 -16.63
N SER A 301 -9.64 -21.68 -16.83
CA SER A 301 -8.42 -22.18 -16.17
C SER A 301 -8.52 -21.97 -14.65
N GLY A 302 -8.97 -20.79 -14.21
CA GLY A 302 -9.11 -20.49 -12.79
C GLY A 302 -10.15 -21.35 -12.07
N VAL A 303 -11.33 -21.54 -12.66
CA VAL A 303 -12.38 -22.42 -12.10
C VAL A 303 -11.88 -23.86 -11.98
N ARG A 304 -11.23 -24.37 -13.04
CA ARG A 304 -10.66 -25.72 -13.02
C ARG A 304 -9.63 -25.91 -11.90
N ALA A 305 -8.81 -24.89 -11.63
CA ALA A 305 -7.88 -24.93 -10.51
C ALA A 305 -8.63 -24.94 -9.16
N ILE A 306 -9.60 -24.03 -8.97
CA ILE A 306 -10.39 -23.92 -7.73
C ILE A 306 -11.14 -25.22 -7.41
N GLU A 307 -11.65 -25.94 -8.41
CA GLU A 307 -12.25 -27.27 -8.23
C GLU A 307 -11.31 -28.29 -7.56
N GLY A 308 -10.00 -28.08 -7.63
CA GLY A 308 -8.99 -28.87 -6.92
C GLY A 308 -9.20 -28.88 -5.41
N LEU A 309 -9.72 -27.80 -4.82
CA LEU A 309 -10.03 -27.73 -3.38
C LEU A 309 -11.08 -28.78 -2.99
N ASN A 310 -12.12 -28.93 -3.80
CA ASN A 310 -13.17 -29.94 -3.59
C ASN A 310 -12.66 -31.39 -3.79
N ARG A 311 -11.50 -31.55 -4.42
CA ARG A 311 -10.80 -32.84 -4.59
C ARG A 311 -9.76 -33.09 -3.49
N GLY A 312 -9.71 -32.23 -2.46
CA GLY A 312 -8.80 -32.36 -1.33
C GLY A 312 -7.40 -31.79 -1.55
N ARG A 313 -7.17 -31.03 -2.63
CA ARG A 313 -5.91 -30.30 -2.82
C ARG A 313 -5.81 -29.11 -1.86
N THR A 314 -4.60 -28.76 -1.50
CA THR A 314 -4.28 -27.57 -0.69
C THR A 314 -4.41 -26.28 -1.51
N GLU A 315 -4.53 -25.15 -0.81
CA GLU A 315 -4.55 -23.81 -1.40
C GLU A 315 -3.30 -23.54 -2.24
N VAL A 316 -2.13 -23.97 -1.73
CA VAL A 316 -0.84 -23.80 -2.40
C VAL A 316 -0.81 -24.60 -3.70
N GLU A 317 -1.25 -25.87 -3.68
CA GLU A 317 -1.33 -26.69 -4.88
C GLU A 317 -2.29 -26.10 -5.92
N VAL A 318 -3.48 -25.69 -5.50
CA VAL A 318 -4.48 -25.08 -6.40
C VAL A 318 -3.97 -23.79 -7.03
N TYR A 319 -3.37 -22.90 -6.24
CA TYR A 319 -2.81 -21.66 -6.74
C TYR A 319 -1.64 -21.91 -7.70
N ASN A 320 -0.77 -22.86 -7.38
CA ASN A 320 0.36 -23.24 -8.21
C ASN A 320 -0.11 -23.92 -9.52
N ASP A 321 -1.13 -24.78 -9.51
CA ASP A 321 -1.70 -25.34 -10.74
C ASP A 321 -2.18 -24.25 -11.70
N PHE A 322 -2.88 -23.24 -11.16
CA PHE A 322 -3.32 -22.08 -11.92
C PHE A 322 -2.14 -21.30 -12.52
N LEU A 323 -1.10 -21.00 -11.72
CA LEU A 323 0.08 -20.32 -12.24
C LEU A 323 0.84 -21.18 -13.27
N ALA A 324 0.98 -22.49 -13.05
CA ALA A 324 1.66 -23.39 -13.97
C ALA A 324 0.97 -23.40 -15.34
N ASP A 325 -0.36 -23.42 -15.38
CA ASP A 325 -1.13 -23.31 -16.63
C ASP A 325 -0.91 -21.96 -17.33
N LYS A 326 -0.75 -20.86 -16.57
CA LYS A 326 -0.44 -19.53 -17.11
C LYS A 326 0.99 -19.37 -17.62
N GLY A 327 1.96 -19.97 -16.94
CA GLY A 327 3.40 -19.85 -17.26
C GLY A 327 3.87 -20.79 -18.37
N ARG A 328 3.24 -21.97 -18.52
CA ARG A 328 3.64 -23.02 -19.47
C ARG A 328 3.81 -22.54 -20.93
N PRO A 329 2.91 -21.71 -21.51
CA PRO A 329 3.07 -21.24 -22.89
C PRO A 329 4.36 -20.45 -23.14
N PHE A 330 4.95 -19.89 -22.08
CA PHE A 330 6.15 -19.06 -22.12
C PHE A 330 7.39 -19.76 -21.54
N GLY A 331 7.28 -21.05 -21.21
CA GLY A 331 8.38 -21.84 -20.65
C GLY A 331 8.76 -21.46 -19.20
N LEU A 332 7.86 -20.78 -18.46
CA LEU A 332 8.09 -20.41 -17.06
C LEU A 332 7.79 -21.60 -16.15
N GLN A 333 8.72 -21.91 -15.24
CA GLN A 333 8.59 -23.02 -14.28
C GLN A 333 8.32 -22.47 -12.88
N ILE A 334 7.12 -22.67 -12.36
CA ILE A 334 6.69 -22.05 -11.09
C ILE A 334 7.44 -22.58 -9.86
N GLU A 335 8.15 -23.71 -9.98
CA GLU A 335 9.06 -24.22 -8.97
C GLU A 335 10.30 -23.33 -8.81
N ASN A 336 10.66 -22.57 -9.86
CA ASN A 336 11.65 -21.52 -9.77
C ASN A 336 10.98 -20.25 -9.18
N PRO A 337 11.44 -19.74 -8.02
CA PRO A 337 10.80 -18.60 -7.36
C PRO A 337 10.72 -17.34 -8.22
N LYS A 338 11.70 -17.10 -9.10
CA LYS A 338 11.68 -15.96 -10.01
C LYS A 338 10.62 -16.17 -11.09
N ASP A 339 10.59 -17.32 -11.74
CA ASP A 339 9.61 -17.60 -12.79
C ASP A 339 8.18 -17.61 -12.24
N ARG A 340 7.97 -18.02 -10.99
CA ARG A 340 6.68 -17.86 -10.29
C ARG A 340 6.26 -16.40 -10.19
N VAL A 341 7.17 -15.51 -9.78
CA VAL A 341 6.91 -14.05 -9.75
C VAL A 341 6.64 -13.50 -11.15
N ILE A 342 7.47 -13.86 -12.14
CA ILE A 342 7.25 -13.46 -13.53
C ILE A 342 5.86 -13.91 -14.01
N THR A 343 5.45 -15.15 -13.71
CA THR A 343 4.13 -15.67 -14.08
C THR A 343 2.99 -14.86 -13.46
N ARG A 344 3.14 -14.42 -12.20
CA ARG A 344 2.18 -13.50 -11.57
C ARG A 344 2.13 -12.16 -12.29
N LEU A 345 3.28 -11.57 -12.64
CA LEU A 345 3.34 -10.32 -13.39
C LEU A 345 2.73 -10.44 -14.80
N VAL A 346 2.94 -11.57 -15.48
CA VAL A 346 2.29 -11.90 -16.76
C VAL A 346 0.76 -11.89 -16.61
N ALA A 347 0.23 -12.48 -15.53
CA ALA A 347 -1.20 -12.45 -15.24
C ALA A 347 -1.72 -11.03 -14.93
N MET A 348 -1.00 -10.25 -14.10
CA MET A 348 -1.39 -8.88 -13.73
C MET A 348 -1.42 -7.94 -14.95
N LEU A 349 -0.42 -8.04 -15.81
CA LEU A 349 -0.29 -7.24 -17.04
C LEU A 349 -1.12 -7.80 -18.20
N ARG A 350 -1.74 -8.98 -18.01
CA ARG A 350 -2.50 -9.70 -19.05
C ARG A 350 -1.66 -9.96 -20.31
N ALA A 351 -0.36 -10.21 -20.14
CA ALA A 351 0.55 -10.47 -21.25
C ALA A 351 0.20 -11.82 -21.90
N SER A 352 0.12 -11.84 -23.23
CA SER A 352 -0.32 -13.03 -24.00
C SER A 352 0.69 -13.47 -25.06
N ASP A 353 1.77 -12.74 -25.27
CA ASP A 353 2.79 -12.99 -26.29
C ASP A 353 4.20 -13.05 -25.68
N ALA A 354 5.09 -13.82 -26.31
CA ALA A 354 6.43 -14.06 -25.81
C ALA A 354 7.32 -12.79 -25.75
N GLU A 355 7.06 -11.81 -26.62
CA GLU A 355 7.82 -10.55 -26.65
C GLU A 355 7.57 -9.76 -25.37
N THR A 356 6.29 -9.53 -25.02
CA THR A 356 5.90 -8.84 -23.79
C THR A 356 6.42 -9.58 -22.55
N VAL A 357 6.35 -10.92 -22.52
CA VAL A 357 6.89 -11.71 -21.41
C VAL A 357 8.41 -11.56 -21.28
N ASN A 358 9.15 -11.53 -22.39
CA ASN A 358 10.59 -11.28 -22.35
C ASN A 358 10.92 -9.88 -21.84
N GLN A 359 10.16 -8.85 -22.25
CA GLN A 359 10.32 -7.49 -21.72
C GLN A 359 10.08 -7.45 -20.20
N ILE A 360 9.08 -8.18 -19.68
CA ILE A 360 8.84 -8.31 -18.23
C ILE A 360 10.06 -8.91 -17.52
N ARG A 361 10.66 -9.97 -18.08
CA ARG A 361 11.87 -10.61 -17.51
C ARG A 361 13.07 -9.66 -17.52
N GLU A 362 13.31 -8.98 -18.64
CA GLU A 362 14.40 -8.00 -18.77
C GLU A 362 14.26 -6.85 -17.77
N VAL A 363 13.04 -6.32 -17.61
CA VAL A 363 12.78 -5.27 -16.62
C VAL A 363 13.04 -5.80 -15.23
N PHE A 364 12.49 -6.96 -14.87
CA PHE A 364 12.71 -7.56 -13.55
C PHE A 364 14.20 -7.74 -13.23
N ASP A 365 14.99 -8.22 -14.20
CA ASP A 365 16.42 -8.44 -14.05
C ASP A 365 17.25 -7.17 -13.97
N SER A 366 16.75 -6.06 -14.53
CA SER A 366 17.42 -4.76 -14.47
C SER A 366 17.07 -3.93 -13.22
N LEU A 367 16.08 -4.35 -12.42
CA LEU A 367 15.72 -3.68 -11.18
C LEU A 367 16.88 -3.67 -10.17
N PRO A 368 16.95 -2.69 -9.25
CA PRO A 368 17.90 -2.73 -8.14
C PRO A 368 17.77 -4.02 -7.33
N LYS A 369 18.91 -4.56 -6.85
CA LYS A 369 18.96 -5.85 -6.12
C LYS A 369 17.95 -5.93 -4.96
N ASN A 370 17.75 -4.82 -4.24
CA ASN A 370 16.82 -4.78 -3.12
C ASN A 370 15.36 -4.79 -3.55
N VAL A 371 15.02 -4.17 -4.69
CA VAL A 371 13.68 -4.27 -5.28
C VAL A 371 13.42 -5.71 -5.69
N GLN A 372 14.38 -6.36 -6.39
CA GLN A 372 14.26 -7.77 -6.77
C GLN A 372 14.07 -8.67 -5.55
N ALA A 373 14.88 -8.48 -4.50
CA ALA A 373 14.81 -9.29 -3.28
C ALA A 373 13.47 -9.16 -2.55
N ILE A 374 12.91 -7.94 -2.46
CA ILE A 374 11.60 -7.70 -1.87
C ILE A 374 10.51 -8.39 -2.69
N LEU A 375 10.47 -8.16 -4.01
CA LEU A 375 9.46 -8.77 -4.88
C LEU A 375 9.56 -10.30 -4.87
N LEU A 376 10.78 -10.85 -4.94
CA LEU A 376 11.02 -12.30 -4.87
C LEU A 376 10.52 -12.88 -3.55
N LYS A 377 10.75 -12.22 -2.42
CA LYS A 377 10.26 -12.70 -1.14
C LYS A 377 8.74 -12.58 -1.06
N GLU A 378 8.22 -11.36 -1.17
CA GLU A 378 6.83 -11.06 -0.81
C GLU A 378 5.83 -11.66 -1.79
N MET A 379 6.15 -11.73 -3.10
CA MET A 379 5.27 -12.37 -4.09
C MET A 379 5.35 -13.90 -4.09
N ASN A 380 6.30 -14.51 -3.36
CA ASN A 380 6.37 -15.96 -3.18
C ASN A 380 5.77 -16.47 -1.87
N LEU A 381 5.44 -15.59 -0.92
CA LEU A 381 4.75 -15.99 0.30
C LEU A 381 3.35 -16.52 -0.03
N ASN A 382 2.98 -17.60 0.65
CA ASN A 382 1.72 -18.27 0.42
C ASN A 382 0.62 -17.74 1.33
N GLY A 383 0.98 -17.32 2.55
CA GLY A 383 0.03 -17.01 3.61
C GLY A 383 -0.44 -18.26 4.35
N VAL A 384 0.21 -19.40 4.12
CA VAL A 384 -0.20 -20.74 4.58
C VAL A 384 1.05 -21.47 5.05
N ASN A 385 1.20 -21.64 6.37
CA ASN A 385 2.38 -22.21 7.04
C ASN A 385 3.70 -21.44 6.81
N ASP A 386 3.65 -20.22 6.29
CA ASP A 386 4.82 -19.36 6.02
C ASP A 386 4.62 -17.91 6.48
N GLY A 387 3.67 -17.68 7.38
CA GLY A 387 3.34 -16.38 7.95
C GLY A 387 2.25 -15.66 7.16
N PHE A 388 2.07 -14.36 7.45
CA PHE A 388 1.19 -13.50 6.66
C PHE A 388 1.83 -13.14 5.31
N ALA A 389 1.06 -13.36 4.24
CA ALA A 389 1.39 -12.91 2.89
C ALA A 389 0.63 -11.61 2.57
N THR A 390 1.34 -10.64 2.01
CA THR A 390 0.77 -9.33 1.68
C THR A 390 0.06 -9.40 0.32
N LEU A 391 -1.20 -8.98 0.27
CA LEU A 391 -1.96 -8.78 -0.97
C LEU A 391 -2.09 -7.28 -1.21
N LEU A 392 -1.42 -6.76 -2.25
CA LEU A 392 -1.51 -5.36 -2.64
C LEU A 392 -2.69 -5.16 -3.60
N TYR A 393 -3.87 -4.78 -3.08
CA TYR A 393 -5.09 -4.63 -3.88
C TYR A 393 -5.01 -3.37 -4.76
N TYR A 394 -5.12 -3.56 -6.08
CA TYR A 394 -4.95 -2.64 -7.20
C TYR A 394 -3.53 -2.66 -7.81
N SER A 395 -2.78 -3.76 -7.63
CA SER A 395 -1.48 -3.94 -8.28
C SER A 395 -1.57 -3.89 -9.82
N PRO A 396 -2.49 -4.63 -10.49
CA PRO A 396 -2.66 -4.56 -11.94
C PRO A 396 -2.96 -3.15 -12.45
N ALA A 397 -3.83 -2.41 -11.75
CA ALA A 397 -4.20 -1.05 -12.11
C ALA A 397 -3.01 -0.07 -11.96
N THR A 398 -2.22 -0.21 -10.89
CA THR A 398 -1.01 0.59 -10.67
C THR A 398 -0.01 0.41 -11.81
N LEU A 399 0.28 -0.84 -12.19
CA LEU A 399 1.20 -1.15 -13.30
C LEU A 399 0.68 -0.61 -14.63
N ALA A 400 -0.60 -0.85 -14.94
CA ALA A 400 -1.22 -0.39 -16.19
C ALA A 400 -1.24 1.14 -16.30
N ASN A 401 -1.56 1.85 -15.20
CA ASN A 401 -1.62 3.31 -15.19
C ASN A 401 -0.24 3.93 -15.40
N LEU A 402 0.83 3.39 -14.79
CA LEU A 402 2.20 3.88 -15.00
C LEU A 402 2.70 3.66 -16.43
N ILE A 403 2.49 2.47 -16.98
CA ILE A 403 2.84 2.16 -18.38
C ILE A 403 2.06 3.07 -19.33
N GLY A 404 0.76 3.28 -19.07
CA GLY A 404 -0.10 4.15 -19.87
C GLY A 404 0.31 5.62 -19.81
N ALA A 405 0.64 6.14 -18.62
CA ALA A 405 1.00 7.54 -18.42
C ALA A 405 2.31 7.94 -19.10
N LEU A 406 3.25 6.99 -19.25
CA LEU A 406 4.53 7.24 -19.93
C LEU A 406 4.45 7.11 -21.45
N LYS A 407 3.32 6.65 -22.01
CA LYS A 407 3.19 6.35 -23.44
C LYS A 407 3.45 7.56 -24.34
N GLU A 408 2.95 8.74 -23.97
CA GLU A 408 3.17 9.98 -24.74
C GLU A 408 4.56 10.56 -24.51
N ALA A 409 5.04 10.54 -23.26
CA ALA A 409 6.33 11.13 -22.89
C ALA A 409 7.53 10.30 -23.35
N ARG A 410 7.37 8.97 -23.48
CA ARG A 410 8.45 8.02 -23.77
C ARG A 410 7.99 6.89 -24.71
N PRO A 411 7.60 7.18 -25.96
CA PRO A 411 6.94 6.21 -26.84
C PRO A 411 7.73 4.90 -27.03
N ASP A 412 9.06 4.96 -27.08
CA ASP A 412 9.91 3.79 -27.35
C ASP A 412 10.26 2.96 -26.10
N SER A 413 10.14 3.54 -24.89
CA SER A 413 10.52 2.88 -23.63
C SER A 413 9.41 2.80 -22.59
N HIS A 414 8.22 3.36 -22.87
CA HIS A 414 7.11 3.50 -21.91
C HIS A 414 6.76 2.20 -21.17
N PHE A 415 6.75 1.06 -21.86
CA PHE A 415 6.50 -0.23 -21.24
C PHE A 415 7.57 -0.58 -20.22
N LYS A 416 8.85 -0.53 -20.61
CA LYS A 416 9.98 -0.88 -19.73
C LYS A 416 10.12 0.09 -18.56
N ASP A 417 10.06 1.38 -18.84
CA ASP A 417 10.20 2.44 -17.83
C ASP A 417 9.01 2.44 -16.86
N GLY A 418 7.79 2.31 -17.39
CA GLY A 418 6.57 2.27 -16.59
C GLY A 418 6.48 1.03 -15.73
N LEU A 419 6.89 -0.13 -16.27
CA LEU A 419 6.98 -1.36 -15.50
C LEU A 419 8.07 -1.28 -14.42
N ALA A 420 9.25 -0.74 -14.73
CA ALA A 420 10.32 -0.59 -13.74
C ALA A 420 9.89 0.31 -12.57
N MET A 421 9.24 1.44 -12.88
CA MET A 421 8.67 2.34 -11.88
C MET A 421 7.55 1.66 -11.07
N GLY A 422 6.68 0.90 -11.74
CA GLY A 422 5.60 0.17 -11.10
C GLY A 422 6.10 -0.92 -10.15
N LEU A 423 7.06 -1.73 -10.58
CA LEU A 423 7.66 -2.77 -9.74
C LEU A 423 8.42 -2.18 -8.55
N THR A 424 9.09 -1.04 -8.74
CA THR A 424 9.75 -0.31 -7.64
C THR A 424 8.72 0.21 -6.64
N THR A 425 7.60 0.77 -7.12
CA THR A 425 6.48 1.24 -6.28
C THR A 425 5.85 0.09 -5.49
N LEU A 426 5.55 -1.04 -6.14
CA LEU A 426 4.99 -2.21 -5.45
C LEU A 426 5.97 -2.73 -4.39
N ALA A 427 7.27 -2.76 -4.67
CA ALA A 427 8.28 -3.15 -3.69
C ALA A 427 8.34 -2.18 -2.48
N GLU A 428 8.18 -0.87 -2.70
CA GLU A 428 8.07 0.13 -1.61
C GLU A 428 6.87 -0.19 -0.72
N VAL A 429 5.68 -0.43 -1.30
CA VAL A 429 4.48 -0.76 -0.53
C VAL A 429 4.61 -2.10 0.20
N TYR A 430 5.13 -3.13 -0.47
CA TYR A 430 5.42 -4.43 0.16
C TYR A 430 6.34 -4.28 1.37
N GLN A 431 7.38 -3.43 1.26
CA GLN A 431 8.28 -3.17 2.36
C GLN A 431 7.58 -2.51 3.55
N HIS A 432 6.70 -1.53 3.28
CA HIS A 432 5.89 -0.93 4.33
C HIS A 432 4.94 -1.96 4.98
N GLY A 433 4.32 -2.84 4.19
CA GLY A 433 3.46 -3.91 4.70
C GLY A 433 4.23 -4.87 5.60
N ARG A 434 5.43 -5.29 5.18
CA ARG A 434 6.31 -6.15 5.96
C ARG A 434 6.76 -5.50 7.28
N ILE A 435 7.04 -4.20 7.28
CA ILE A 435 7.35 -3.44 8.50
C ILE A 435 6.12 -3.36 9.43
N MET A 436 4.91 -3.18 8.89
CA MET A 436 3.68 -3.15 9.69
C MET A 436 3.35 -4.51 10.31
N LEU A 437 3.67 -5.61 9.62
CA LEU A 437 3.51 -6.98 10.12
C LEU A 437 4.55 -7.40 11.17
N LYS A 438 5.50 -6.52 11.53
CA LYS A 438 6.55 -6.83 12.52
C LYS A 438 5.94 -7.30 13.85
N GLY A 439 6.30 -8.52 14.26
CA GLY A 439 5.82 -9.12 15.50
C GLY A 439 4.43 -9.76 15.43
N ARG A 440 3.76 -9.77 14.26
CA ARG A 440 2.51 -10.50 14.07
C ARG A 440 2.80 -11.98 13.90
N GLU A 441 2.15 -12.81 14.71
CA GLU A 441 2.25 -14.28 14.66
C GLU A 441 1.07 -14.89 13.89
N GLY A 442 1.30 -16.07 13.29
CA GLY A 442 0.29 -16.83 12.56
C GLY A 442 0.38 -16.67 11.04
N ASP A 443 -0.62 -17.23 10.36
CA ASP A 443 -0.72 -17.29 8.90
C ASP A 443 -1.95 -16.51 8.42
N GLY A 444 -1.93 -16.10 7.15
CA GLY A 444 -3.10 -15.52 6.50
C GLY A 444 -2.75 -14.50 5.42
N VAL A 445 -3.77 -13.73 5.05
CA VAL A 445 -3.64 -12.62 4.10
C VAL A 445 -3.57 -11.32 4.89
N PHE A 446 -2.64 -10.45 4.52
CA PHE A 446 -2.61 -9.06 4.93
C PHE A 446 -2.88 -8.19 3.71
N THR A 447 -4.08 -7.63 3.64
CA THR A 447 -4.50 -6.82 2.50
C THR A 447 -4.03 -5.38 2.69
N VAL A 448 -3.40 -4.85 1.65
CA VAL A 448 -3.07 -3.43 1.58
C VAL A 448 -3.83 -2.82 0.41
N LEU A 449 -4.80 -1.96 0.70
CA LEU A 449 -5.55 -1.23 -0.30
C LEU A 449 -4.67 -0.13 -0.89
N ILE A 450 -4.29 -0.24 -2.18
CA ILE A 450 -3.40 0.72 -2.84
C ILE A 450 -4.13 1.59 -3.89
N SER A 451 -5.43 1.84 -3.71
CA SER A 451 -6.25 2.63 -4.62
C SER A 451 -5.71 4.06 -4.84
N ALA A 452 -5.24 4.72 -3.77
CA ALA A 452 -4.62 6.04 -3.85
C ALA A 452 -3.31 6.03 -4.67
N VAL A 453 -2.51 4.97 -4.53
CA VAL A 453 -1.28 4.75 -5.30
C VAL A 453 -1.62 4.50 -6.77
N ALA A 454 -2.62 3.65 -7.05
CA ALA A 454 -3.09 3.37 -8.40
C ALA A 454 -3.65 4.63 -9.10
N GLU A 455 -4.33 5.52 -8.37
CA GLU A 455 -4.77 6.80 -8.92
C GLU A 455 -3.59 7.73 -9.21
N ALA A 456 -2.64 7.85 -8.29
CA ALA A 456 -1.45 8.67 -8.50
C ALA A 456 -0.53 8.14 -9.60
N ALA A 457 -0.54 6.83 -9.88
CA ALA A 457 0.17 6.20 -11.00
C ALA A 457 -0.25 6.75 -12.37
N LYS A 458 -1.41 7.42 -12.50
CA LYS A 458 -1.80 8.14 -13.72
C LYS A 458 -0.95 9.40 -13.96
N SER A 459 -0.17 9.82 -12.95
CA SER A 459 0.72 10.98 -12.99
C SER A 459 2.04 10.61 -12.31
N PRO A 460 3.00 9.99 -13.04
CA PRO A 460 4.28 9.52 -12.49
C PRO A 460 5.01 10.55 -11.59
N GLU A 461 5.00 11.83 -11.97
CA GLU A 461 5.57 12.92 -11.17
C GLU A 461 4.91 13.08 -9.79
N LYS A 462 3.58 12.93 -9.70
CA LYS A 462 2.87 12.98 -8.42
C LYS A 462 3.32 11.84 -7.50
N LEU A 463 3.50 10.65 -8.06
CA LEU A 463 3.95 9.47 -7.31
C LEU A 463 5.41 9.62 -6.85
N ASP A 464 6.28 10.18 -7.69
CA ASP A 464 7.68 10.45 -7.35
C ASP A 464 7.85 11.57 -6.29
N ASN A 465 6.89 12.49 -6.22
CA ASN A 465 6.89 13.56 -5.21
C ASN A 465 6.15 13.21 -3.90
N SER A 466 5.38 12.12 -3.88
CA SER A 466 4.60 11.71 -2.71
C SER A 466 5.36 10.74 -1.82
N ARG A 467 5.20 10.83 -0.49
CA ARG A 467 5.62 9.77 0.43
C ARG A 467 4.49 8.76 0.57
N ILE A 468 4.77 7.48 0.31
CA ILE A 468 3.83 6.41 0.61
C ILE A 468 3.92 6.08 2.10
N ASP A 469 2.77 5.99 2.76
CA ASP A 469 2.66 5.41 4.10
C ASP A 469 1.45 4.47 4.18
N LEU A 470 1.41 3.62 5.19
CA LEU A 470 0.29 2.73 5.47
C LEU A 470 -0.43 3.17 6.74
N LYS A 471 -1.76 3.30 6.65
CA LYS A 471 -2.64 3.45 7.79
C LYS A 471 -3.25 2.09 8.12
N PRO A 472 -3.19 1.64 9.39
CA PRO A 472 -3.84 0.40 9.78
C PRO A 472 -5.35 0.56 9.68
N VAL A 473 -6.03 -0.46 9.16
CA VAL A 473 -7.48 -0.55 9.19
C VAL A 473 -7.88 -1.95 9.61
N GLU A 474 -8.38 -2.08 10.83
CA GLU A 474 -8.61 -3.36 11.50
C GLU A 474 -7.37 -4.28 11.45
N ASN A 475 -7.44 -5.39 10.71
CA ASN A 475 -6.38 -6.38 10.54
C ASN A 475 -5.54 -6.16 9.28
N ASP A 476 -5.85 -5.14 8.50
CA ASP A 476 -5.33 -4.80 7.18
C ASP A 476 -4.76 -3.37 7.17
N ALA A 477 -4.46 -2.84 5.98
CA ALA A 477 -4.00 -1.47 5.83
C ALA A 477 -4.47 -0.80 4.54
N GLU A 478 -4.41 0.52 4.54
CA GLU A 478 -4.60 1.35 3.36
C GLU A 478 -3.34 2.19 3.10
N ALA A 479 -2.90 2.23 1.84
CA ALA A 479 -1.82 3.10 1.43
C ALA A 479 -2.31 4.53 1.24
N VAL A 480 -1.65 5.46 1.92
CA VAL A 480 -1.89 6.90 1.81
C VAL A 480 -0.70 7.59 1.18
N LEU A 481 -0.99 8.63 0.39
CA LEU A 481 0.01 9.51 -0.18
C LEU A 481 0.09 10.77 0.67
N LEU A 482 1.24 10.98 1.28
CA LEU A 482 1.53 12.16 2.08
C LEU A 482 2.30 13.13 1.19
N GLU A 483 1.82 14.38 1.14
CA GLU A 483 2.57 15.45 0.51
C GLU A 483 3.88 15.63 1.27
N ARG A 484 4.97 15.62 0.51
CA ARG A 484 6.29 15.84 1.06
C ARG A 484 6.62 17.31 0.93
N THR A 485 7.04 17.91 2.04
CA THR A 485 7.69 19.22 2.02
C THR A 485 9.17 18.99 2.28
N PRO A 486 10.01 18.95 1.22
CA PRO A 486 11.46 18.93 1.37
C PRO A 486 11.92 20.04 2.31
N ILE A 487 12.88 19.75 3.18
CA ILE A 487 13.48 20.78 4.02
C ILE A 487 14.24 21.73 3.10
N ASN A 488 13.84 23.00 3.07
CA ASN A 488 14.55 24.01 2.30
C ASN A 488 15.71 24.58 3.12
N SER A 489 16.92 24.13 2.83
CA SER A 489 18.13 24.57 3.54
C SER A 489 18.41 26.07 3.41
N ALA A 490 17.84 26.77 2.42
CA ALA A 490 17.94 28.22 2.29
C ALA A 490 17.16 28.99 3.38
N ASN A 491 16.23 28.34 4.07
CA ASN A 491 15.46 28.94 5.16
C ASN A 491 16.26 29.06 6.47
N PHE A 492 17.49 28.54 6.50
CA PHE A 492 18.32 28.47 7.70
C PHE A 492 19.56 29.36 7.59
N PRO A 493 20.02 29.99 8.69
CA PRO A 493 21.31 30.67 8.73
C PRO A 493 22.43 29.76 8.26
N ARG A 494 23.32 30.29 7.42
CA ARG A 494 24.46 29.54 6.88
C ARG A 494 25.65 29.58 7.83
N ILE A 495 26.31 28.44 7.95
CA ILE A 495 27.67 28.32 8.48
C ILE A 495 28.59 28.26 7.27
N ASP A 496 29.48 29.24 7.13
CA ASP A 496 30.39 29.32 5.97
C ASP A 496 31.64 28.46 6.16
N SER A 497 31.97 28.12 7.41
CA SER A 497 33.12 27.31 7.75
C SER A 497 32.92 26.59 9.07
N LEU A 498 33.29 25.30 9.14
CA LEU A 498 33.31 24.55 10.40
C LEU A 498 34.27 25.14 11.45
N SER A 499 35.15 26.05 11.08
CA SER A 499 35.95 26.83 12.04
C SER A 499 35.08 27.73 12.94
N GLN A 500 33.87 28.10 12.50
CA GLN A 500 32.89 28.90 13.23
C GLN A 500 32.21 28.13 14.38
N ILE A 501 32.29 26.80 14.39
CA ILE A 501 31.81 25.98 15.52
C ILE A 501 32.55 26.43 16.81
N PRO A 502 31.87 26.68 17.93
CA PRO A 502 32.52 27.14 19.16
C PRO A 502 33.62 26.20 19.68
N GLY A 503 34.61 26.77 20.37
CA GLY A 503 35.70 26.02 21.00
C GLY A 503 36.84 25.63 20.06
N LYS A 504 38.01 25.31 20.65
CA LYS A 504 39.17 24.78 19.93
C LYS A 504 39.21 23.25 20.01
N LYS A 505 38.90 22.68 21.18
CA LYS A 505 38.83 21.24 21.46
C LYS A 505 37.39 20.75 21.35
N VAL A 506 37.06 20.04 20.28
CA VAL A 506 35.70 19.60 19.97
C VAL A 506 35.57 18.09 20.04
N GLY A 507 34.77 17.58 20.98
CA GLY A 507 34.39 16.17 21.05
C GLY A 507 33.14 15.89 20.23
N VAL A 508 33.08 14.74 19.56
CA VAL A 508 31.93 14.37 18.71
C VAL A 508 31.36 13.03 19.18
N ILE A 509 30.04 12.94 19.31
CA ILE A 509 29.35 11.79 19.91
C ILE A 509 28.25 11.33 18.98
N GLY A 510 28.33 10.13 18.42
CA GLY A 510 27.20 9.50 17.72
C GLY A 510 26.14 9.09 18.74
N ILE A 511 24.94 9.67 18.65
CA ILE A 511 23.92 9.56 19.70
C ILE A 511 23.03 8.32 19.54
N GLY A 512 22.79 7.89 18.32
CA GLY A 512 21.98 6.73 17.99
C GLY A 512 22.77 5.42 17.90
N GLY A 513 22.05 4.36 17.55
CA GLY A 513 22.64 3.08 17.20
C GLY A 513 23.04 3.01 15.73
N GLY A 514 23.81 2.00 15.34
CA GLY A 514 24.07 1.70 13.93
C GLY A 514 25.32 2.35 13.39
N SER A 515 25.17 3.34 12.50
CA SER A 515 26.29 4.02 11.81
C SER A 515 26.65 5.39 12.42
N ASP A 516 26.04 5.77 13.53
CA ASP A 516 26.23 7.05 14.21
C ASP A 516 27.67 7.34 14.59
N GLY A 517 28.38 6.34 15.14
CA GLY A 517 29.80 6.45 15.41
C GLY A 517 30.64 6.76 14.16
N VAL A 518 30.23 6.23 12.99
CA VAL A 518 30.90 6.47 11.70
C VAL A 518 30.65 7.91 11.23
N GLN A 519 29.42 8.42 11.36
CA GLN A 519 29.09 9.79 10.99
C GLN A 519 29.71 10.83 11.94
N ALA A 520 29.75 10.51 13.23
CA ALA A 520 30.48 11.30 14.23
C ALA A 520 31.98 11.38 13.88
N ALA A 521 32.59 10.25 13.49
CA ALA A 521 33.97 10.25 13.00
C ALA A 521 34.13 11.08 11.72
N GLN A 522 33.20 10.97 10.77
CA GLN A 522 33.20 11.75 9.52
C GLN A 522 33.20 13.26 9.78
N LEU A 523 32.29 13.74 10.64
CA LEU A 523 32.22 15.14 11.04
C LEU A 523 33.49 15.56 11.79
N SER A 524 34.02 14.71 12.66
CA SER A 524 35.23 15.03 13.42
C SER A 524 36.43 15.29 12.50
N LEU A 525 36.56 14.56 11.40
CA LEU A 525 37.64 14.74 10.43
C LEU A 525 37.46 16.01 9.60
N LEU A 526 36.22 16.39 9.28
CA LEU A 526 35.92 17.70 8.67
C LEU A 526 36.28 18.86 9.63
N LEU A 527 35.90 18.75 10.91
CA LEU A 527 36.26 19.72 11.94
C LEU A 527 37.78 19.84 12.11
N LYS A 528 38.50 18.71 12.13
CA LYS A 528 39.97 18.67 12.18
C LYS A 528 40.59 19.42 10.99
N ASN A 529 40.08 19.20 9.79
CA ASN A 529 40.55 19.88 8.57
C ASN A 529 40.29 21.39 8.61
N SER A 530 39.24 21.84 9.30
CA SER A 530 38.98 23.27 9.57
C SER A 530 39.78 23.87 10.73
N GLY A 531 40.72 23.09 11.30
CA GLY A 531 41.63 23.54 12.35
C GLY A 531 41.15 23.31 13.78
N LYS A 532 40.14 22.47 14.03
CA LYS A 532 39.76 22.03 15.39
C LYS A 532 40.69 20.93 15.91
N ASP A 533 40.86 20.89 17.21
CA ASP A 533 41.47 19.75 17.90
C ASP A 533 40.37 18.76 18.30
N ILE A 534 40.53 17.48 17.98
CA ILE A 534 39.53 16.43 18.16
C ILE A 534 40.06 15.42 19.19
N PRO A 535 39.80 15.64 20.49
CA PRO A 535 40.36 14.78 21.53
C PRO A 535 39.69 13.40 21.59
N PHE A 536 38.44 13.27 21.15
CA PHE A 536 37.70 12.01 21.13
C PHE A 536 36.54 11.99 20.14
N VAL A 537 36.18 10.78 19.73
CA VAL A 537 34.89 10.45 19.11
C VAL A 537 34.25 9.34 19.94
N ILE A 538 32.97 9.47 20.29
CA ILE A 538 32.21 8.44 21.03
C ILE A 538 31.13 7.86 20.13
N SER A 539 30.94 6.54 20.17
CA SER A 539 29.70 5.89 19.74
C SER A 539 28.96 5.36 20.96
N VAL A 540 27.68 5.72 21.09
CA VAL A 540 26.82 5.18 22.15
C VAL A 540 26.07 3.95 21.65
N ARG A 541 26.02 2.89 22.46
CA ARG A 541 25.26 1.66 22.15
C ARG A 541 24.44 1.21 23.34
N THR A 542 23.25 0.69 23.11
CA THR A 542 22.47 -0.04 24.13
C THR A 542 23.23 -1.25 24.67
N ALA A 543 22.99 -1.66 25.92
CA ALA A 543 23.63 -2.83 26.52
C ALA A 543 23.36 -4.16 25.83
N LYS A 544 22.29 -4.25 25.02
CA LYS A 544 21.93 -5.45 24.26
C LYS A 544 22.06 -5.24 22.76
N THR A 545 22.42 -6.30 22.04
CA THR A 545 22.41 -6.32 20.58
C THR A 545 20.99 -6.22 20.05
N GLU A 546 20.84 -5.55 18.92
CA GLU A 546 19.65 -5.65 18.09
C GLU A 546 19.94 -6.62 16.93
N SER A 547 18.91 -7.17 16.29
CA SER A 547 18.96 -8.25 15.27
C SER A 547 19.79 -7.97 14.00
N GLN A 548 20.60 -6.90 13.96
CA GLN A 548 21.24 -6.35 12.77
C GLN A 548 22.60 -7.02 12.42
N GLY A 549 23.12 -7.92 13.26
CA GLY A 549 24.36 -8.66 13.00
C GLY A 549 24.15 -9.85 12.06
N ALA A 550 25.22 -10.34 11.42
CA ALA A 550 25.16 -11.51 10.52
C ALA A 550 24.72 -12.83 11.19
N GLY A 551 24.58 -12.85 12.52
CA GLY A 551 24.20 -14.03 13.30
C GLY A 551 22.79 -14.00 13.90
N ASN A 552 21.94 -13.01 13.60
CA ASN A 552 20.56 -12.88 14.15
C ASN A 552 20.46 -12.96 15.70
N ARG A 553 21.54 -12.62 16.40
CA ARG A 553 21.62 -12.67 17.87
C ARG A 553 21.06 -11.39 18.49
N SER A 554 19.74 -11.24 18.48
CA SER A 554 19.04 -10.12 19.13
C SER A 554 18.95 -10.37 20.65
N GLY A 555 19.14 -9.33 21.46
CA GLY A 555 18.94 -9.39 22.91
C GLY A 555 20.12 -9.93 23.73
N GLU A 556 21.25 -10.23 23.10
CA GLU A 556 22.48 -10.66 23.79
C GLU A 556 23.21 -9.46 24.40
N ALA A 557 23.91 -9.67 25.52
CA ALA A 557 24.76 -8.64 26.10
C ALA A 557 25.86 -8.25 25.12
N ARG A 558 26.12 -6.94 24.98
CA ARG A 558 27.18 -6.50 24.08
C ARG A 558 28.56 -6.82 24.63
N THR A 559 29.37 -7.46 23.80
CA THR A 559 30.78 -7.72 24.07
C THR A 559 31.64 -6.93 23.10
N ILE A 560 32.84 -6.57 23.58
CA ILE A 560 33.92 -5.99 22.79
C ILE A 560 35.22 -6.70 23.16
N GLU A 561 36.01 -7.03 22.15
CA GLU A 561 37.27 -7.76 22.25
C GLU A 561 38.38 -6.96 21.56
N ASN A 562 39.64 -7.20 21.94
CA ASN A 562 40.82 -6.50 21.39
C ASN A 562 40.69 -4.97 21.45
N HIS A 563 40.12 -4.46 22.54
CA HIS A 563 39.97 -3.02 22.79
C HIS A 563 41.20 -2.45 23.51
N GLY A 564 41.43 -1.15 23.38
CA GLY A 564 42.59 -0.44 23.95
C GLY A 564 42.48 -0.14 25.44
N GLY A 565 41.78 -0.99 26.20
CA GLY A 565 41.46 -0.81 27.61
C GLY A 565 40.05 -0.25 27.87
N GLU A 566 39.57 -0.49 29.09
CA GLU A 566 38.32 0.05 29.63
C GLU A 566 38.67 1.17 30.61
N ILE A 567 38.23 2.40 30.32
CA ILE A 567 38.61 3.58 31.11
C ILE A 567 37.60 3.89 32.24
N ALA A 568 36.41 3.33 32.15
CA ALA A 568 35.35 3.30 33.15
C ALA A 568 34.39 2.15 32.79
N GLU A 569 33.59 1.69 33.75
CA GLU A 569 32.64 0.59 33.52
C GLU A 569 31.73 0.85 32.31
N GLY A 570 31.84 0.01 31.28
CA GLY A 570 31.12 0.11 30.02
C GLY A 570 31.66 1.18 29.07
N VAL A 571 32.90 1.64 29.23
CA VAL A 571 33.56 2.66 28.39
C VAL A 571 34.89 2.14 27.88
N PHE A 572 34.92 1.82 26.58
CA PHE A 572 36.04 1.13 25.95
C PHE A 572 36.72 2.02 24.92
N ARG A 573 38.05 2.01 24.90
CA ARG A 573 38.82 2.59 23.79
C ARG A 573 38.82 1.61 22.62
N VAL A 574 38.39 2.05 21.45
CA VAL A 574 38.29 1.21 20.25
C VAL A 574 39.58 1.33 19.43
N LEU A 575 40.08 0.19 18.96
CA LEU A 575 41.23 0.06 18.07
C LEU A 575 40.78 -0.52 16.70
N PRO A 576 41.58 -0.38 15.63
CA PRO A 576 41.25 -0.96 14.31
C PRO A 576 40.99 -2.47 14.33
N GLU A 577 41.69 -3.20 15.20
CA GLU A 577 41.57 -4.64 15.43
C GLU A 577 40.46 -5.03 16.41
N SER A 578 39.82 -4.05 17.05
CA SER A 578 38.71 -4.32 17.98
C SER A 578 37.56 -5.01 17.25
N GLN A 579 36.94 -5.95 17.95
CA GLN A 579 35.76 -6.67 17.46
C GLN A 579 34.64 -6.52 18.48
N GLY A 580 33.39 -6.53 18.01
CA GLY A 580 32.24 -6.40 18.88
C GLY A 580 31.04 -7.19 18.39
N SER A 581 30.15 -7.49 19.33
CA SER A 581 28.86 -8.13 19.05
C SER A 581 27.96 -7.30 18.11
N GLY A 582 27.11 -7.98 17.34
CA GLY A 582 26.18 -7.34 16.41
C GLY A 582 26.84 -6.75 15.17
N ARG A 583 26.29 -5.64 14.64
CA ARG A 583 26.93 -4.83 13.59
C ARG A 583 27.86 -3.80 14.24
N PHE A 584 29.12 -4.18 14.41
CA PHE A 584 30.19 -3.35 14.97
C PHE A 584 30.91 -2.59 13.84
N LEU A 585 30.89 -1.26 13.90
CA LEU A 585 31.44 -0.36 12.87
C LEU A 585 32.50 0.59 13.43
N GLU A 586 32.66 0.62 14.75
CA GLU A 586 33.47 1.59 15.47
C GLU A 586 34.97 1.40 15.23
N ASN A 587 35.40 0.18 14.91
CA ASN A 587 36.79 -0.09 14.57
C ASN A 587 37.19 0.50 13.21
N ILE A 588 36.24 0.76 12.32
CA ILE A 588 36.51 1.27 10.97
C ILE A 588 37.19 2.65 11.03
N PRO A 589 36.64 3.66 11.72
CA PRO A 589 37.30 4.97 11.83
C PRO A 589 38.44 5.02 12.87
N ALA A 590 38.63 3.98 13.70
CA ALA A 590 39.53 4.02 14.86
C ALA A 590 41.02 4.20 14.51
N SER A 591 41.41 4.03 13.23
CA SER A 591 42.76 4.35 12.75
C SER A 591 42.98 5.85 12.52
N GLU A 592 41.92 6.62 12.34
CA GLU A 592 41.98 8.04 11.99
C GLU A 592 41.54 8.96 13.14
N VAL A 593 40.71 8.45 14.06
CA VAL A 593 40.15 9.19 15.20
C VAL A 593 40.35 8.44 16.52
N ASN A 594 40.41 9.18 17.62
CA ASN A 594 40.45 8.60 18.97
C ASN A 594 39.05 8.11 19.38
N MET A 595 38.72 6.88 18.96
CA MET A 595 37.38 6.31 19.07
C MET A 595 37.13 5.64 20.42
N PHE A 596 35.96 5.90 21.01
CA PHE A 596 35.45 5.27 22.22
C PHE A 596 34.07 4.69 21.99
N LEU A 597 33.80 3.55 22.64
CA LEU A 597 32.48 2.94 22.73
C LEU A 597 31.94 3.14 24.14
N VAL A 598 30.75 3.70 24.27
CA VAL A 598 30.04 3.85 25.54
C VAL A 598 28.77 3.00 25.53
N ILE A 599 28.67 2.09 26.49
CA ILE A 599 27.49 1.23 26.67
C ILE A 599 26.47 1.91 27.58
N ASP A 600 25.30 2.23 27.01
CA ASP A 600 24.10 2.67 27.73
C ASP A 600 23.39 1.45 28.37
N THR A 601 23.56 1.33 29.68
CA THR A 601 22.96 0.29 30.52
C THR A 601 21.59 0.66 31.08
N LEU A 602 21.04 1.84 30.73
CA LEU A 602 19.77 2.35 31.24
C LEU A 602 19.72 2.53 32.77
N ASP A 603 20.88 2.69 33.41
CA ASP A 603 21.05 2.86 34.86
C ASP A 603 21.13 4.33 35.30
N GLY A 604 20.90 5.26 34.37
CA GLY A 604 21.02 6.71 34.60
C GLY A 604 22.46 7.23 34.69
N LYS A 605 23.48 6.42 34.35
CA LYS A 605 24.90 6.83 34.44
C LYS A 605 25.53 7.24 33.11
N LEU A 606 24.76 7.34 32.03
CA LEU A 606 25.30 7.62 30.69
C LEU A 606 26.09 8.95 30.64
N ALA A 607 25.57 10.03 31.22
CA ALA A 607 26.27 11.31 31.32
C ALA A 607 27.62 11.18 32.06
N GLN A 608 27.65 10.40 33.15
CA GLN A 608 28.88 10.15 33.92
C GLN A 608 29.93 9.38 33.10
N LYS A 609 29.49 8.39 32.32
CA LYS A 609 30.35 7.61 31.41
C LYS A 609 30.96 8.50 30.32
N ILE A 610 30.17 9.39 29.71
CA ILE A 610 30.66 10.37 28.73
C ILE A 610 31.64 11.35 29.38
N GLN A 611 31.32 11.86 30.58
CA GLN A 611 32.20 12.75 31.32
C GLN A 611 33.54 12.08 31.69
N ALA A 612 33.56 10.76 31.91
CA ALA A 612 34.80 10.01 32.14
C ALA A 612 35.73 10.04 30.92
N VAL A 613 35.19 9.93 29.69
CA VAL A 613 35.97 10.10 28.45
C VAL A 613 36.54 11.50 28.36
N ILE A 614 35.71 12.54 28.58
CA ILE A 614 36.13 13.95 28.54
C ILE A 614 37.27 14.20 29.54
N LYS A 615 37.18 13.64 30.74
CA LYS A 615 38.24 13.77 31.74
C LYS A 615 39.51 13.02 31.33
N HIS A 616 39.37 11.81 30.80
CA HIS A 616 40.49 10.95 30.39
C HIS A 616 41.37 11.61 29.31
N VAL A 617 40.74 12.30 28.35
CA VAL A 617 41.43 12.97 27.23
C VAL A 617 41.86 14.41 27.54
N GLY A 618 41.71 14.89 28.79
CA GLY A 618 42.18 16.20 29.21
C GLY A 618 41.24 17.37 28.89
N GLY A 619 39.94 17.11 28.77
CA GLY A 619 38.88 18.10 28.60
C GLY A 619 38.49 18.38 27.15
N SER A 620 37.38 19.11 26.97
CA SER A 620 36.88 19.59 25.69
C SER A 620 36.16 20.93 25.91
N ASP A 621 36.20 21.82 24.93
CA ASP A 621 35.49 23.10 24.99
C ASP A 621 34.02 22.94 24.54
N THR A 622 33.79 22.04 23.57
CA THR A 622 32.49 21.85 22.94
C THR A 622 32.27 20.38 22.59
N VAL A 623 31.07 19.87 22.86
CA VAL A 623 30.62 18.53 22.52
C VAL A 623 29.49 18.63 21.50
N ILE A 624 29.57 17.84 20.43
CA ILE A 624 28.51 17.75 19.42
C ILE A 624 27.90 16.35 19.46
N GLY A 625 26.62 16.25 19.81
CA GLY A 625 25.82 15.05 19.61
C GLY A 625 25.35 14.94 18.16
N VAL A 626 25.83 13.93 17.43
CA VAL A 626 25.53 13.69 16.02
C VAL A 626 24.45 12.63 15.88
N ASP A 627 23.30 13.05 15.37
CA ASP A 627 22.23 12.19 14.85
C ASP A 627 22.48 11.89 13.36
N THR A 628 22.14 10.68 12.93
CA THR A 628 22.25 10.25 11.54
C THR A 628 20.89 10.04 10.93
N GLY A 629 20.41 11.06 10.22
CA GLY A 629 19.19 11.01 9.45
C GLY A 629 18.12 11.96 9.94
N GLY A 630 17.92 12.11 11.26
CA GLY A 630 16.90 13.00 11.82
C GLY A 630 15.90 12.34 12.77
N ASP A 631 16.18 11.13 13.27
CA ASP A 631 15.37 10.47 14.29
C ASP A 631 15.29 11.29 15.60
N ALA A 632 16.31 12.13 15.86
CA ALA A 632 16.31 13.02 17.01
C ALA A 632 15.26 14.15 16.93
N LEU A 633 14.65 14.40 15.76
CA LEU A 633 13.67 15.46 15.55
C LEU A 633 12.23 15.07 15.93
N PHE A 634 11.99 13.80 16.29
CA PHE A 634 10.66 13.37 16.75
C PHE A 634 10.31 13.98 18.11
N SER A 635 9.04 14.38 18.28
CA SER A 635 8.56 14.97 19.54
C SER A 635 8.60 13.96 20.69
N MET A 636 9.04 14.42 21.87
CA MET A 636 9.09 13.62 23.10
C MET A 636 7.69 13.21 23.60
N SER A 637 6.65 14.01 23.32
CA SER A 637 5.27 13.73 23.72
C SER A 637 4.54 12.77 22.76
N GLY A 638 4.94 12.73 21.48
CA GLY A 638 4.40 11.84 20.45
C GLY A 638 4.85 10.38 20.54
N SER A 639 5.87 10.09 21.35
CA SER A 639 6.42 8.74 21.58
C SER A 639 5.44 7.76 22.23
N GLN A 640 4.29 8.23 22.76
CA GLN A 640 3.22 7.36 23.26
C GLN A 640 2.19 6.92 22.20
N GLY A 641 2.17 7.55 21.00
CA GLY A 641 1.12 7.33 19.99
C GLY A 641 1.59 6.92 18.59
N ILE A 642 2.90 6.93 18.31
CA ILE A 642 3.45 6.54 17.01
C ILE A 642 3.82 5.05 17.06
N ASN A 643 3.37 4.30 16.05
CA ASN A 643 3.65 2.88 15.82
C ASN A 643 5.04 2.46 16.34
N LYS A 644 5.07 1.66 17.43
CA LYS A 644 6.29 1.05 18.02
C LYS A 644 7.14 0.24 17.01
N SER A 645 6.63 0.02 15.80
CA SER A 645 7.31 -0.69 14.73
C SER A 645 8.30 0.16 13.91
N LYS A 646 8.24 1.52 14.00
CA LYS A 646 8.93 2.40 13.03
C LYS A 646 10.19 3.13 13.48
N SER A 647 10.59 3.12 14.74
CA SER A 647 11.84 3.79 15.12
C SER A 647 12.39 3.25 16.44
N THR A 648 13.66 3.59 16.69
CA THR A 648 14.36 3.44 17.96
C THR A 648 14.52 4.82 18.65
N PRO A 649 13.49 5.72 18.74
CA PRO A 649 13.69 7.10 19.23
C PRO A 649 14.18 7.13 20.67
N ASP A 650 13.95 6.04 21.41
CA ASP A 650 14.29 5.97 22.81
C ASP A 650 15.79 6.14 23.04
N GLN A 651 16.68 5.68 22.15
CA GLN A 651 18.12 5.84 22.36
C GLN A 651 18.54 7.30 22.15
N ASP A 652 18.26 7.87 20.98
CA ASP A 652 18.68 9.21 20.58
C ASP A 652 18.22 10.27 21.58
N LEU A 653 16.94 10.21 21.99
CA LEU A 653 16.38 11.12 23.00
C LEU A 653 17.04 10.96 24.37
N ARG A 654 17.36 9.72 24.80
CA ARG A 654 18.08 9.47 26.06
C ARG A 654 19.51 10.00 26.03
N VAL A 655 20.20 9.84 24.92
CA VAL A 655 21.56 10.38 24.77
C VAL A 655 21.51 11.90 24.77
N LEU A 656 20.62 12.55 24.01
CA LEU A 656 20.44 14.01 24.05
C LEU A 656 20.15 14.52 25.46
N SER A 657 19.26 13.84 26.19
CA SER A 657 18.96 14.19 27.59
C SER A 657 20.22 14.07 28.46
N SER A 658 20.99 12.99 28.31
CA SER A 658 22.24 12.78 29.07
C SER A 658 23.32 13.81 28.71
N LEU A 659 23.37 14.28 27.47
CA LEU A 659 24.30 15.33 27.04
C LEU A 659 24.00 16.67 27.71
N SER A 660 22.74 16.95 28.06
CA SER A 660 22.34 18.19 28.76
C SER A 660 22.86 18.25 30.21
N GLU A 661 23.24 17.10 30.78
CA GLU A 661 23.76 17.00 32.14
C GLU A 661 25.29 17.19 32.23
N LEU A 662 25.98 17.30 31.09
CA LEU A 662 27.43 17.47 31.05
C LEU A 662 27.85 18.82 31.65
N LYS A 663 28.95 18.81 32.41
CA LYS A 663 29.42 20.00 33.14
C LYS A 663 30.70 20.54 32.52
N GLY A 664 30.79 21.86 32.43
CA GLY A 664 32.00 22.58 32.01
C GLY A 664 32.32 22.49 30.51
N VAL A 665 31.34 22.12 29.68
CA VAL A 665 31.46 22.05 28.22
C VAL A 665 30.25 22.70 27.56
N SER A 666 30.44 23.33 26.40
CA SER A 666 29.32 23.74 25.55
C SER A 666 28.77 22.52 24.82
N VAL A 667 27.45 22.41 24.66
CA VAL A 667 26.84 21.24 24.00
C VAL A 667 25.96 21.67 22.83
N MET A 668 26.22 21.05 21.69
CA MET A 668 25.47 21.23 20.45
C MET A 668 24.95 19.89 19.95
N SER A 669 23.97 19.91 19.07
CA SER A 669 23.61 18.77 18.25
C SER A 669 23.83 19.06 16.78
N GLY A 670 24.26 18.02 16.05
CA GLY A 670 24.42 18.00 14.61
C GLY A 670 23.55 16.91 14.00
N ILE A 671 22.90 17.19 12.87
CA ILE A 671 22.12 16.19 12.13
C ILE A 671 22.69 16.09 10.72
N ILE A 672 23.13 14.90 10.36
CA ILE A 672 23.70 14.60 9.04
C ILE A 672 22.65 13.91 8.18
N ALA A 673 22.55 14.33 6.92
CA ALA A 673 21.57 13.82 5.95
C ALA A 673 20.13 13.89 6.45
N THR A 674 19.74 15.06 6.97
CA THR A 674 18.42 15.31 7.53
C THR A 674 17.33 15.03 6.50
N GLY A 675 16.57 13.97 6.73
CA GLY A 675 15.57 13.42 5.81
C GLY A 675 15.50 11.89 5.82
N VAL A 676 16.58 11.22 6.25
CA VAL A 676 16.52 9.78 6.57
C VAL A 676 15.78 9.60 7.89
N ASP A 677 14.76 8.74 7.91
CA ASP A 677 13.96 8.45 9.12
C ASP A 677 13.46 9.73 9.85
N THR A 678 13.19 10.81 9.10
CA THR A 678 12.82 12.13 9.65
C THR A 678 11.30 12.35 9.75
N PRO A 679 10.78 13.06 10.78
CA PRO A 679 9.36 13.40 10.87
C PRO A 679 8.93 14.42 9.79
N LEU A 680 7.64 14.39 9.43
CA LEU A 680 7.10 15.28 8.38
C LEU A 680 7.22 16.77 8.71
N ASN A 681 7.21 17.14 10.00
CA ASN A 681 7.32 18.52 10.47
C ASN A 681 8.78 18.93 10.79
N ALA A 682 9.78 18.19 10.30
CA ALA A 682 11.18 18.43 10.65
C ALA A 682 11.69 19.85 10.37
N GLU A 683 11.28 20.49 9.27
CA GLU A 683 11.66 21.89 9.01
C GLU A 683 11.20 22.82 10.14
N ALA A 684 9.97 22.64 10.63
CA ALA A 684 9.43 23.44 11.74
C ALA A 684 10.18 23.17 13.06
N VAL A 685 10.56 21.91 13.32
CA VAL A 685 11.37 21.54 14.49
C VAL A 685 12.74 22.21 14.42
N LEU A 686 13.42 22.13 13.28
CA LEU A 686 14.72 22.77 13.04
C LEU A 686 14.64 24.30 13.20
N GLN A 687 13.58 24.92 12.71
CA GLN A 687 13.34 26.36 12.86
C GLN A 687 13.14 26.74 14.33
N SER A 688 12.32 25.97 15.06
CA SER A 688 12.12 26.18 16.51
C SER A 688 13.43 25.99 17.30
N ALA A 689 14.28 25.04 16.87
CA ALA A 689 15.60 24.80 17.46
C ALA A 689 16.66 25.85 17.06
N ARG A 690 16.30 26.80 16.18
CA ARG A 690 17.20 27.83 15.61
C ARG A 690 18.42 27.19 14.94
N ALA A 691 18.19 26.11 14.21
CA ALA A 691 19.24 25.41 13.50
C ALA A 691 19.93 26.31 12.46
N SER A 692 21.21 26.05 12.22
CA SER A 692 22.01 26.62 11.15
C SER A 692 22.48 25.50 10.23
N TYR A 693 22.65 25.79 8.94
CA TYR A 693 22.99 24.79 7.93
C TYR A 693 24.41 24.99 7.41
N TYR A 694 25.20 23.90 7.42
CA TYR A 694 26.51 23.82 6.80
C TYR A 694 26.43 23.03 5.50
N GLU A 695 26.83 23.65 4.40
CA GLU A 695 26.97 22.98 3.10
C GLU A 695 28.43 22.64 2.86
N LEU A 696 28.70 21.40 2.48
CA LEU A 696 30.05 20.95 2.21
C LEU A 696 30.56 21.59 0.92
N SER A 697 31.80 22.08 0.95
CA SER A 697 32.51 22.45 -0.27
C SER A 697 32.79 21.21 -1.13
N ARG A 698 33.04 21.40 -2.43
CA ARG A 698 33.38 20.30 -3.34
C ARG A 698 34.54 19.44 -2.84
N ASN A 699 35.58 20.06 -2.29
CA ASN A 699 36.74 19.35 -1.74
C ASN A 699 36.39 18.51 -0.51
N GLU A 700 35.52 19.02 0.36
CA GLU A 700 35.02 18.27 1.51
C GLU A 700 34.11 17.11 1.08
N THR A 701 33.26 17.35 0.09
CA THR A 701 32.44 16.30 -0.55
C THR A 701 33.32 15.17 -1.09
N ASP A 702 34.32 15.50 -1.90
CA ASP A 702 35.24 14.50 -2.47
C ASP A 702 35.97 13.73 -1.36
N THR A 703 36.48 14.43 -0.35
CA THR A 703 37.11 13.83 0.84
C THR A 703 36.15 12.88 1.58
N VAL A 704 34.87 13.24 1.67
CA VAL A 704 33.86 12.42 2.35
C VAL A 704 33.58 11.14 1.60
N LEU A 705 33.41 11.24 0.28
CA LEU A 705 33.17 10.10 -0.60
C LEU A 705 34.38 9.15 -0.64
N GLU A 706 35.60 9.67 -0.76
CA GLU A 706 36.84 8.89 -0.72
C GLU A 706 36.97 8.10 0.59
N ARG A 707 36.58 8.72 1.72
CA ARG A 707 36.60 8.04 3.01
C ARG A 707 35.59 6.91 3.12
N TYR A 708 34.37 7.08 2.59
CA TYR A 708 33.41 5.98 2.53
C TYR A 708 33.90 4.80 1.69
N HIS A 709 34.61 5.09 0.58
CA HIS A 709 35.28 4.06 -0.20
C HIS A 709 36.38 3.35 0.61
N ALA A 710 37.25 4.10 1.29
CA ALA A 710 38.32 3.53 2.11
C ALA A 710 37.78 2.70 3.29
N TRP A 711 36.67 3.13 3.87
CA TRP A 711 35.97 2.45 4.96
C TRP A 711 35.12 1.26 4.49
N ASP A 712 34.96 1.09 3.18
CA ASP A 712 34.12 0.07 2.54
C ASP A 712 32.64 0.16 2.98
N MET A 713 32.14 1.40 3.09
CA MET A 713 30.76 1.74 3.48
C MET A 713 29.91 2.12 2.24
N THR A 714 30.20 1.48 1.12
CA THR A 714 29.61 1.77 -0.21
C THR A 714 28.37 0.93 -0.53
N GLY A 715 28.00 0.02 0.38
CA GLY A 715 26.90 -0.94 0.16
C GLY A 715 27.33 -2.25 -0.51
N ASN A 716 28.59 -2.36 -0.94
CA ASN A 716 29.15 -3.59 -1.49
C ASN A 716 29.55 -4.61 -0.42
N ASN A 717 29.70 -4.18 0.83
CA ASN A 717 30.08 -5.03 1.94
C ASN A 717 28.88 -5.31 2.86
N ASP A 718 28.47 -6.58 2.91
CA ASP A 718 27.32 -7.04 3.70
C ASP A 718 27.46 -6.89 5.22
N ARG A 719 28.64 -6.48 5.70
CA ARG A 719 28.94 -6.19 7.12
C ARG A 719 29.11 -4.70 7.41
N ARG A 720 29.30 -3.86 6.39
CA ARG A 720 29.61 -2.43 6.51
C ARG A 720 28.64 -1.59 5.69
N PHE A 721 27.52 -1.27 6.32
CA PHE A 721 26.42 -0.55 5.69
C PHE A 721 25.64 0.27 6.72
N GLY A 722 24.92 1.28 6.26
CA GLY A 722 23.95 2.06 7.04
C GLY A 722 23.10 2.89 6.09
N LYS A 723 21.84 3.18 6.47
CA LYS A 723 20.96 4.00 5.62
C LYS A 723 21.59 5.37 5.39
N THR A 724 21.99 6.04 6.47
CA THR A 724 22.55 7.39 6.43
C THR A 724 23.84 7.51 5.59
N PRO A 725 24.88 6.66 5.78
CA PRO A 725 26.05 6.67 4.90
C PRO A 725 25.70 6.54 3.41
N LEU A 726 24.78 5.64 3.06
CA LEU A 726 24.41 5.40 1.66
C LEU A 726 23.59 6.55 1.09
N THR A 727 22.63 7.07 1.86
CA THR A 727 21.82 8.23 1.45
C THR A 727 22.65 9.49 1.33
N TRP A 728 23.60 9.72 2.23
CA TRP A 728 24.45 10.92 2.17
C TRP A 728 25.37 10.90 0.95
N GLN A 729 25.92 9.72 0.58
CA GLN A 729 26.68 9.56 -0.67
C GLN A 729 25.85 9.92 -1.90
N LEU A 730 24.57 9.51 -1.95
CA LEU A 730 23.64 9.90 -3.03
C LEU A 730 23.42 11.42 -3.05
N ALA A 731 23.15 12.02 -1.88
CA ALA A 731 22.93 13.45 -1.77
C ALA A 731 24.17 14.27 -2.22
N LEU A 732 25.35 13.87 -1.77
CA LEU A 732 26.64 14.49 -2.11
C LEU A 732 27.00 14.36 -3.60
N THR A 733 26.55 13.31 -4.26
CA THR A 733 26.77 13.09 -5.72
C THR A 733 25.68 13.71 -6.59
N GLY A 734 24.76 14.49 -6.01
CA GLY A 734 23.70 15.17 -6.76
C GLY A 734 22.52 14.27 -7.15
N GLN A 735 22.46 13.04 -6.65
CA GLN A 735 21.32 12.15 -6.90
C GLN A 735 20.14 12.58 -6.02
N ARG A 736 18.95 12.72 -6.63
CA ARG A 736 17.74 13.27 -6.02
C ARG A 736 16.52 12.40 -6.33
N GLY A 737 15.40 12.67 -5.66
CA GLY A 737 14.15 11.94 -5.85
C GLY A 737 14.19 10.55 -5.20
N LEU A 738 13.31 9.65 -5.61
CA LEU A 738 13.29 8.29 -5.09
C LEU A 738 14.54 7.50 -5.51
N GLN A 739 15.28 7.01 -4.51
CA GLN A 739 16.49 6.21 -4.65
C GLN A 739 16.34 4.91 -3.87
N VAL A 740 16.89 3.82 -4.40
CA VAL A 740 16.96 2.53 -3.70
C VAL A 740 18.38 2.32 -3.21
N ILE A 741 18.61 2.50 -1.91
CA ILE A 741 19.94 2.32 -1.32
C ILE A 741 20.34 0.84 -1.26
N GLY A 742 21.62 0.57 -1.53
CA GLY A 742 22.23 -0.76 -1.56
C GLY A 742 22.46 -1.37 -0.18
N LEU A 743 21.38 -1.66 0.55
CA LEU A 743 21.43 -2.47 1.78
C LEU A 743 21.61 -3.96 1.47
N PRO A 744 22.18 -4.77 2.37
CA PRO A 744 22.26 -6.21 2.18
C PRO A 744 20.85 -6.82 2.13
N THR A 745 20.61 -7.71 1.16
CA THR A 745 19.28 -8.28 0.91
C THR A 745 18.72 -8.96 2.16
N ARG A 746 19.55 -9.68 2.92
CA ARG A 746 19.19 -10.34 4.20
C ARG A 746 18.58 -9.39 5.25
N VAL A 747 18.91 -8.10 5.20
CA VAL A 747 18.41 -7.09 6.16
C VAL A 747 17.09 -6.50 5.66
N VAL A 748 16.98 -6.30 4.35
CA VAL A 748 15.74 -5.81 3.72
C VAL A 748 14.64 -6.85 3.83
N THR A 749 14.99 -8.13 3.66
CA THR A 749 14.07 -9.27 3.68
C THR A 749 14.03 -9.99 5.02
N ASP A 750 14.52 -9.39 6.11
CA ASP A 750 14.42 -10.00 7.44
C ASP A 750 12.95 -10.12 7.88
N SER A 751 12.58 -11.22 8.54
CA SER A 751 11.20 -11.44 9.01
C SER A 751 10.89 -10.70 10.32
N THR A 752 11.90 -10.34 11.09
CA THR A 752 11.77 -9.77 12.43
C THR A 752 12.05 -8.27 12.45
N ASN A 753 13.02 -7.81 11.66
CA ASN A 753 13.44 -6.42 11.61
C ASN A 753 13.83 -5.98 10.18
N PRO A 754 12.86 -5.97 9.24
CA PRO A 754 13.08 -5.55 7.86
C PRO A 754 13.49 -4.07 7.78
N TRP A 755 14.54 -3.75 7.03
CA TRP A 755 14.95 -2.37 6.78
C TRP A 755 14.39 -1.82 5.48
N ASN A 756 13.91 -0.58 5.50
CA ASN A 756 13.43 0.10 4.30
C ASN A 756 14.61 0.63 3.44
N PRO A 757 14.79 0.18 2.18
CA PRO A 757 15.81 0.69 1.28
C PRO A 757 15.35 1.87 0.41
N PHE A 758 14.08 2.28 0.48
CA PHE A 758 13.54 3.35 -0.37
C PHE A 758 13.72 4.71 0.30
N MET A 759 14.60 5.53 -0.26
CA MET A 759 14.96 6.85 0.27
C MET A 759 14.63 7.91 -0.76
N ARG A 760 13.89 8.96 -0.38
CA ARG A 760 13.70 10.13 -1.24
C ARG A 760 14.78 11.14 -0.86
N VAL A 761 15.67 11.46 -1.80
CA VAL A 761 16.88 12.27 -1.53
C VAL A 761 16.68 13.72 -1.95
N ASP A 762 16.99 14.66 -1.04
CA ASP A 762 16.85 16.11 -1.24
C ASP A 762 18.19 16.84 -1.08
N ASP A 763 18.23 18.11 -1.51
CA ASP A 763 19.40 18.97 -1.35
C ASP A 763 19.81 19.18 0.11
N SER A 764 18.86 19.29 1.03
CA SER A 764 19.15 19.44 2.46
C SER A 764 19.86 18.23 3.07
N MET A 765 19.80 17.06 2.43
CA MET A 765 20.52 15.88 2.89
C MET A 765 22.02 15.93 2.58
N ALA A 766 22.48 16.84 1.71
CA ALA A 766 23.89 16.94 1.37
C ALA A 766 24.71 17.63 2.48
N GLY A 767 24.08 18.46 3.31
CA GLY A 767 24.74 19.21 4.37
C GLY A 767 24.48 18.69 5.78
N ILE A 768 24.77 19.55 6.76
CA ILE A 768 24.69 19.25 8.19
C ILE A 768 23.96 20.38 8.89
N PHE A 769 22.93 20.06 9.67
CA PHE A 769 22.25 21.02 10.53
C PHE A 769 22.90 21.04 11.91
N PHE A 770 23.25 22.22 12.41
CA PHE A 770 23.78 22.44 13.76
C PHE A 770 22.83 23.29 14.58
N MET A 771 22.69 22.96 15.86
CA MET A 771 21.87 23.73 16.80
C MET A 771 22.42 23.59 18.22
N ASN A 772 22.07 24.54 19.09
CA ASN A 772 22.34 24.40 20.52
C ASN A 772 21.45 23.27 21.09
N LEU A 773 22.00 22.43 21.97
CA LEU A 773 21.27 21.30 22.55
C LEU A 773 20.01 21.74 23.31
N GLU A 774 20.06 22.85 24.06
CA GLU A 774 18.91 23.39 24.80
C GLU A 774 17.77 23.75 23.84
N GLY A 775 18.09 24.42 22.74
CA GLY A 775 17.12 24.77 21.70
C GLY A 775 16.54 23.53 21.00
N HIS A 776 17.35 22.50 20.79
CA HIS A 776 16.88 21.22 20.24
C HIS A 776 15.88 20.55 21.17
N ILE A 777 16.24 20.37 22.45
CA ILE A 777 15.39 19.74 23.47
C ILE A 777 14.07 20.53 23.63
N GLU A 778 14.14 21.87 23.65
CA GLU A 778 12.94 22.72 23.72
C GLU A 778 12.02 22.52 22.50
N ALA A 779 12.59 22.40 21.30
CA ALA A 779 11.82 22.24 20.06
C ALA A 779 11.08 20.89 20.01
N ILE A 780 11.70 19.80 20.46
CA ILE A 780 11.09 18.46 20.47
C ILE A 780 10.23 18.21 21.72
N SER A 781 10.29 19.08 22.73
CA SER A 781 9.39 19.04 23.89
C SER A 781 8.00 19.60 23.58
N LYS A 782 7.89 20.42 22.52
CA LYS A 782 6.64 20.99 22.02
C LYS A 782 5.88 19.94 21.19
#